data_AF-A0A428WRN7-F1
#
_entry.id   AF-A0A428WRN7-F1
#
_cell.length_a   1.000
_cell.length_b   1.000
_cell.length_c   1.000
_cell.angle_alpha   90.00
_cell.angle_beta   90.00
_cell.angle_gamma   90.00
#
_symmetry.space_group_name_H-M   'P 1'
#
loop_
_entity.id
_entity.type
_entity.pdbx_description
1 polymer ?
#
loop_
_entity_poly.entity_id
_entity_poly.type
_entity_poly.pdbx_seq_one_letter_code
_entity_poly.pdbx_strand_id
1 'polypeptide(L)'
;MVASRANDADIRFLRMLATGDDELFRAAAEHAADTLEQVSPQAKADRSAASPEPLPLVVEIIATILQPAGFPANLSPLRELSVADGEDLLTALLEILAEQPHTAATLRGRRAGTDRLRRVVAALTHDGARAVTARLTSPAAIVTSTDPVWTGGLLSLVRPRDVLVAVRRATEHRAHRVNVLRWLSEVGDTLGDARLVPPGTPGVEPPLVKIFKKAYPVSLPKRGKRGERPPAGSGRADPLGDTVRTVHPLLECPGSVDPGSVFNLRVGLSPKIDRTLAASGPFQVASDAFTLTITLFHDGFTLTGGSSSTATIEVTPERPHPFITIQVAATDDPALRQLRTITAVFAADGVPIGTASRQIRVGGRADQARDDDLASSTWSGGWSFDPGGSRADVELYLMRGGDQTARRWLWHVRSPHSRISDTDDALRVNLDELTAEAMQRFIRGIEEREGRSHLEYFLKGVATHIGQLVHDRVWDALQTAAQVAGGPPTVLLVTEDAYIPWELARVPTPWTPDRPWLGAQVTLGRWPYLGHRSSPTPPAAFDAAKMAIVFGTYPDGLALPAAEAEGKALMTKYGAAEVLPTIEKILATLDGEVPADVLHIALHGNFDAAGYQDGLMMIDGEEYLAPEDVEGVETSPVRLVFLNACQVAQGRQVFGTYAGMAAALIKIGVGGLVAPLWKVDDTVAARIADDFYSDVFAATETPASFLRRRRCGGVDGESSQFAYVFFGHPRLAITWKGEGGHGELFPR
;
A
#
# COMPACT_ATOMS: atom_id res chain seq x y z
N MET A 1 -43.80 15.45 -24.70
CA MET A 1 -43.50 16.13 -23.41
C MET A 1 -42.18 16.91 -23.41
N VAL A 2 -41.27 16.73 -24.38
CA VAL A 2 -39.99 17.46 -24.43
C VAL A 2 -40.06 18.79 -25.22
N ALA A 3 -41.12 19.04 -25.99
CA ALA A 3 -41.15 20.15 -26.94
C ALA A 3 -41.64 21.52 -26.42
N SER A 4 -41.92 21.71 -25.12
CA SER A 4 -42.47 23.00 -24.63
C SER A 4 -41.45 23.93 -23.94
N ARG A 5 -40.14 23.66 -24.04
CA ARG A 5 -39.11 24.39 -23.28
C ARG A 5 -37.87 24.84 -24.05
N ALA A 6 -37.82 24.78 -25.37
CA ALA A 6 -36.67 25.29 -26.11
C ALA A 6 -36.74 26.82 -26.28
N ASN A 7 -35.63 27.50 -26.04
CA ASN A 7 -35.44 28.92 -26.33
C ASN A 7 -34.64 29.11 -27.64
N ASP A 8 -34.55 30.34 -28.17
CA ASP A 8 -33.82 30.66 -29.41
C ASP A 8 -32.31 30.34 -29.36
N ALA A 9 -31.73 30.13 -28.17
CA ALA A 9 -30.35 29.70 -28.02
C ALA A 9 -30.21 28.18 -28.21
N ASP A 10 -31.20 27.39 -27.79
CA ASP A 10 -31.23 25.94 -27.98
C ASP A 10 -31.36 25.57 -29.47
N ILE A 11 -32.20 26.28 -30.22
CA ILE A 11 -32.35 26.11 -31.68
C ILE A 11 -31.04 26.47 -32.41
N ARG A 12 -30.37 27.55 -31.99
CA ARG A 12 -29.07 27.95 -32.57
C ARG A 12 -27.95 26.96 -32.25
N PHE A 13 -27.94 26.38 -31.05
CA PHE A 13 -26.97 25.37 -30.65
C PHE A 13 -27.14 24.06 -31.43
N LEU A 14 -28.37 23.61 -31.65
CA LEU A 14 -28.66 22.44 -32.48
C LEU A 14 -28.26 22.66 -33.96
N ARG A 15 -28.49 23.87 -34.50
CA ARG A 15 -28.04 24.24 -35.86
C ARG A 15 -26.51 24.35 -35.98
N MET A 16 -25.80 24.70 -34.90
CA MET A 16 -24.33 24.71 -34.86
C MET A 16 -23.76 23.27 -34.89
N LEU A 17 -24.39 22.35 -34.16
CA LEU A 17 -24.00 20.93 -34.14
C LEU A 17 -24.25 20.21 -35.48
N ALA A 18 -25.14 20.74 -36.32
CA ALA A 18 -25.40 20.26 -37.67
C ALA A 18 -24.30 20.61 -38.70
N THR A 19 -23.21 21.29 -38.30
CA THR A 19 -22.11 21.64 -39.21
C THR A 19 -20.92 20.66 -39.19
N GLY A 20 -21.03 19.56 -38.44
CA GLY A 20 -20.00 18.51 -38.38
C GLY A 20 -20.04 17.52 -39.55
N ASP A 21 -18.94 16.80 -39.77
CA ASP A 21 -18.75 15.88 -40.91
C ASP A 21 -19.54 14.56 -40.84
N ASP A 22 -20.25 14.30 -39.73
CA ASP A 22 -21.02 13.07 -39.53
C ASP A 22 -22.47 13.22 -40.01
N GLU A 23 -22.77 12.56 -41.13
CA GLU A 23 -24.03 12.67 -41.87
C GLU A 23 -25.26 12.23 -41.05
N LEU A 24 -25.09 11.23 -40.17
CA LEU A 24 -26.16 10.72 -39.31
C LEU A 24 -26.47 11.69 -38.16
N PHE A 25 -25.41 12.29 -37.60
CA PHE A 25 -25.55 13.26 -36.52
C PHE A 25 -26.16 14.57 -37.02
N ARG A 26 -25.78 15.01 -38.23
CA ARG A 26 -26.33 16.20 -38.89
C ARG A 26 -27.83 16.08 -39.16
N ALA A 27 -28.27 14.96 -39.74
CA ALA A 27 -29.68 14.73 -40.03
C ALA A 27 -30.55 14.69 -38.76
N ALA A 28 -30.04 14.13 -37.67
CA ALA A 28 -30.73 14.08 -36.39
C ALA A 28 -30.84 15.47 -35.72
N ALA A 29 -29.79 16.29 -35.80
CA ALA A 29 -29.77 17.64 -35.25
C ALA A 29 -30.68 18.61 -36.04
N GLU A 30 -30.72 18.51 -37.37
CA GLU A 30 -31.62 19.29 -38.23
C GLU A 30 -33.10 18.96 -37.95
N HIS A 31 -33.44 17.67 -37.83
CA HIS A 31 -34.81 17.23 -37.54
C HIS A 31 -35.31 17.67 -36.16
N ALA A 32 -34.44 17.69 -35.16
CA ALA A 32 -34.77 18.15 -33.81
C ALA A 32 -35.02 19.67 -33.75
N ALA A 33 -34.26 20.46 -34.51
CA ALA A 33 -34.42 21.91 -34.59
C ALA A 33 -35.75 22.31 -35.25
N ASP A 34 -36.11 21.68 -36.38
CA ASP A 34 -37.36 21.96 -37.10
C ASP A 34 -38.60 21.57 -36.29
N THR A 35 -38.52 20.50 -35.51
CA THR A 35 -39.60 20.03 -34.63
C THR A 35 -39.87 21.01 -33.49
N LEU A 36 -38.85 21.72 -32.99
CA LEU A 36 -38.97 22.69 -31.90
C LEU A 36 -39.53 24.05 -32.36
N GLU A 37 -39.23 24.46 -33.60
CA GLU A 37 -39.68 25.74 -34.17
C GLU A 37 -41.22 25.77 -34.39
N GLN A 38 -41.84 24.62 -34.62
CA GLN A 38 -43.28 24.47 -34.86
C GLN A 38 -44.16 24.54 -33.60
N VAL A 39 -43.58 24.44 -32.39
CA VAL A 39 -44.34 24.27 -31.13
C VAL A 39 -44.54 25.59 -30.33
N SER A 40 -43.85 26.67 -30.69
CA SER A 40 -43.75 27.93 -29.92
C SER A 40 -45.01 28.83 -29.83
N PRO A 41 -45.96 28.90 -30.80
CA PRO A 41 -47.05 29.89 -30.72
C PRO A 41 -48.16 29.55 -29.71
N GLN A 42 -48.41 28.27 -29.43
CA GLN A 42 -49.57 27.85 -28.63
C GLN A 42 -49.34 27.93 -27.11
N ALA A 43 -48.09 27.95 -26.64
CA ALA A 43 -47.74 27.86 -25.21
C ALA A 43 -47.74 29.21 -24.46
N LYS A 44 -47.95 30.35 -25.15
CA LYS A 44 -47.90 31.68 -24.54
C LYS A 44 -49.23 32.17 -23.94
N ALA A 45 -50.35 31.45 -24.11
CA ALA A 45 -51.69 31.96 -23.76
C ALA A 45 -52.22 31.62 -22.34
N ASP A 46 -51.76 30.55 -21.68
CA ASP A 46 -52.44 30.00 -20.47
C ASP A 46 -51.73 30.23 -19.11
N ARG A 47 -50.96 31.32 -18.94
CA ARG A 47 -50.16 31.59 -17.72
C ARG A 47 -50.87 32.30 -16.56
N SER A 48 -52.19 32.16 -16.40
CA SER A 48 -52.93 32.87 -15.35
C SER A 48 -53.79 31.92 -14.50
N ALA A 49 -53.30 31.66 -13.28
CA ALA A 49 -54.00 31.09 -12.11
C ALA A 49 -54.09 29.54 -12.01
N ALA A 50 -53.05 28.92 -11.44
CA ALA A 50 -53.13 27.63 -10.74
C ALA A 50 -51.92 27.46 -9.79
N SER A 51 -52.06 26.62 -8.75
CA SER A 51 -51.05 26.20 -7.76
C SER A 51 -49.65 25.99 -8.35
N PRO A 52 -48.55 26.20 -7.59
CA PRO A 52 -47.21 26.05 -8.14
C PRO A 52 -47.02 24.63 -8.67
N GLU A 53 -46.86 24.51 -9.99
CA GLU A 53 -46.56 23.24 -10.64
C GLU A 53 -45.33 22.60 -9.96
N PRO A 54 -45.24 21.28 -9.91
CA PRO A 54 -44.16 20.59 -9.19
C PRO A 54 -42.77 20.80 -9.82
N LEU A 55 -42.69 21.30 -11.06
CA LEU A 55 -41.45 21.31 -11.84
C LEU A 55 -40.43 22.41 -11.43
N PRO A 56 -40.83 23.67 -11.11
CA PRO A 56 -39.95 24.63 -10.43
C PRO A 56 -39.40 24.13 -9.08
N LEU A 57 -40.22 23.43 -8.30
CA LEU A 57 -39.80 22.87 -7.01
C LEU A 57 -38.76 21.75 -7.17
N VAL A 58 -38.93 20.87 -8.17
CA VAL A 58 -37.97 19.82 -8.54
C VAL A 58 -36.58 20.41 -8.83
N VAL A 59 -36.52 21.49 -9.61
CA VAL A 59 -35.26 22.17 -9.96
C VAL A 59 -34.60 22.79 -8.71
N GLU A 60 -35.40 23.41 -7.84
CA GLU A 60 -34.90 24.00 -6.59
C GLU A 60 -34.33 22.95 -5.63
N ILE A 61 -34.97 21.78 -5.53
CA ILE A 61 -34.50 20.65 -4.72
C ILE A 61 -33.15 20.12 -5.24
N ILE A 62 -33.02 19.93 -6.56
CA ILE A 62 -31.78 19.44 -7.19
C ILE A 62 -30.63 20.42 -6.95
N ALA A 63 -30.87 21.71 -7.15
CA ALA A 63 -29.85 22.74 -6.99
C ALA A 63 -29.36 22.91 -5.52
N THR A 64 -30.20 22.59 -4.54
CA THR A 64 -29.95 22.90 -3.13
C THR A 64 -29.72 21.68 -2.24
N ILE A 65 -29.74 20.45 -2.77
CA ILE A 65 -29.61 19.22 -1.96
C ILE A 65 -28.32 19.17 -1.11
N LEU A 66 -27.23 19.77 -1.58
CA LEU A 66 -25.96 19.86 -0.86
C LEU A 66 -25.79 21.13 -0.01
N GLN A 67 -26.66 22.13 -0.18
CA GLN A 67 -26.55 23.44 0.46
C GLN A 67 -27.66 23.65 1.50
N PRO A 68 -27.34 24.08 2.74
CA PRO A 68 -28.36 24.32 3.76
C PRO A 68 -29.20 25.58 3.49
N ALA A 69 -28.62 26.60 2.83
CA ALA A 69 -29.34 27.81 2.46
C ALA A 69 -30.13 27.58 1.16
N GLY A 70 -31.43 27.87 1.18
CA GLY A 70 -32.30 27.79 -0.01
C GLY A 70 -33.02 26.46 -0.22
N PHE A 71 -32.85 25.45 0.65
CA PHE A 71 -33.62 24.21 0.51
C PHE A 71 -35.12 24.43 0.80
N PRO A 72 -36.05 24.00 -0.08
CA PRO A 72 -37.48 24.27 0.08
C PRO A 72 -38.05 23.77 1.42
N ALA A 73 -38.73 24.66 2.13
CA ALA A 73 -39.42 24.30 3.37
C ALA A 73 -40.69 23.48 3.10
N ASN A 74 -41.43 23.84 2.04
CA ASN A 74 -42.64 23.15 1.63
C ASN A 74 -42.38 22.16 0.49
N LEU A 75 -42.50 20.87 0.79
CA LEU A 75 -42.34 19.79 -0.19
C LEU A 75 -43.70 19.17 -0.60
N SER A 76 -44.82 19.71 -0.13
CA SER A 76 -46.16 19.16 -0.43
C SER A 76 -46.50 19.03 -1.92
N PRO A 77 -46.03 19.91 -2.83
CA PRO A 77 -46.31 19.78 -4.27
C PRO A 77 -45.67 18.51 -4.90
N LEU A 78 -44.67 17.89 -4.25
CA LEU A 78 -44.10 16.62 -4.73
C LEU A 78 -45.12 15.47 -4.72
N ARG A 79 -46.23 15.60 -3.98
CA ARG A 79 -47.33 14.62 -4.00
C ARG A 79 -48.07 14.58 -5.34
N GLU A 80 -47.93 15.62 -6.15
CA GLU A 80 -48.58 15.74 -7.46
C GLU A 80 -47.68 15.24 -8.60
N LEU A 81 -46.42 14.87 -8.32
CA LEU A 81 -45.53 14.24 -9.29
C LEU A 81 -46.06 12.86 -9.72
N SER A 82 -45.88 12.54 -11.00
CA SER A 82 -46.08 11.17 -11.47
C SER A 82 -45.04 10.24 -10.85
N VAL A 83 -45.32 8.93 -10.85
CA VAL A 83 -44.37 7.92 -10.34
C VAL A 83 -43.04 8.01 -11.07
N ALA A 84 -43.05 8.18 -12.41
CA ALA A 84 -41.86 8.32 -13.23
C ALA A 84 -41.07 9.60 -12.92
N ASP A 85 -41.74 10.75 -12.81
CA ASP A 85 -41.04 12.01 -12.49
C ASP A 85 -40.46 12.02 -11.06
N GLY A 86 -41.12 11.30 -10.13
CA GLY A 86 -40.60 11.06 -8.80
C GLY A 86 -39.36 10.15 -8.80
N GLU A 87 -39.33 9.13 -9.67
CA GLU A 87 -38.17 8.24 -9.85
C GLU A 87 -36.97 8.97 -10.47
N ASP A 88 -37.22 9.83 -11.46
CA ASP A 88 -36.18 10.63 -12.12
C ASP A 88 -35.56 11.66 -11.17
N LEU A 89 -36.40 12.38 -10.40
CA LEU A 89 -35.92 13.31 -9.36
C LEU A 89 -35.00 12.59 -8.36
N LEU A 90 -35.41 11.42 -7.87
CA LEU A 90 -34.61 10.70 -6.88
C LEU A 90 -33.32 10.11 -7.44
N THR A 91 -33.33 9.68 -8.70
CA THR A 91 -32.13 9.21 -9.40
C THR A 91 -31.09 10.33 -9.47
N ALA A 92 -31.50 11.52 -9.92
CA ALA A 92 -30.63 12.69 -10.00
C ALA A 92 -30.05 13.09 -8.62
N LEU A 93 -30.85 13.04 -7.55
CA LEU A 93 -30.37 13.38 -6.20
C LEU A 93 -29.35 12.37 -5.66
N LEU A 94 -29.51 11.08 -5.97
CA LEU A 94 -28.57 10.03 -5.58
C LEU A 94 -27.22 10.17 -6.30
N GLU A 95 -27.24 10.47 -7.60
CA GLU A 95 -26.05 10.71 -8.42
C GLU A 95 -25.26 11.92 -7.90
N ILE A 96 -25.94 13.05 -7.63
CA ILE A 96 -25.31 14.27 -7.08
C ILE A 96 -24.60 14.01 -5.75
N LEU A 97 -25.20 13.19 -4.87
CA LEU A 97 -24.60 12.83 -3.59
C LEU A 97 -23.43 11.84 -3.73
N ALA A 98 -23.51 10.92 -4.70
CA ALA A 98 -22.48 9.94 -5.00
C ALA A 98 -21.21 10.58 -5.61
N GLU A 99 -21.35 11.60 -6.45
CA GLU A 99 -20.23 12.26 -7.15
C GLU A 99 -19.35 13.18 -6.28
N GLN A 100 -19.67 13.39 -5.00
CA GLN A 100 -18.88 14.28 -4.15
C GLN A 100 -17.47 13.72 -3.83
N PRO A 101 -16.39 14.53 -3.85
CA PRO A 101 -15.05 14.05 -3.52
C PRO A 101 -14.94 13.64 -2.05
N HIS A 102 -14.06 12.71 -1.69
CA HIS A 102 -13.90 12.21 -0.31
C HIS A 102 -13.01 13.14 0.54
N THR A 103 -13.61 14.20 1.13
CA THR A 103 -12.95 15.14 2.05
C THR A 103 -13.78 15.35 3.31
N ALA A 104 -13.17 15.81 4.41
CA ALA A 104 -13.89 16.08 5.66
C ALA A 104 -14.99 17.16 5.52
N ALA A 105 -14.86 18.10 4.58
CA ALA A 105 -15.86 19.12 4.29
C ALA A 105 -17.06 18.56 3.51
N THR A 106 -16.79 17.68 2.54
CA THR A 106 -17.82 17.01 1.73
C THR A 106 -18.54 15.90 2.48
N LEU A 107 -17.91 15.24 3.46
CA LEU A 107 -18.58 14.29 4.37
C LEU A 107 -19.69 14.96 5.21
N ARG A 108 -19.48 16.21 5.65
CA ARG A 108 -20.53 17.02 6.32
C ARG A 108 -21.65 17.42 5.35
N GLY A 109 -21.31 17.80 4.12
CA GLY A 109 -22.28 18.11 3.05
C GLY A 109 -23.13 16.90 2.65
N ARG A 110 -22.52 15.72 2.54
CA ARG A 110 -23.19 14.44 2.27
C ARG A 110 -24.16 14.07 3.39
N ARG A 111 -23.75 14.13 4.67
CA ARG A 111 -24.64 13.86 5.81
C ARG A 111 -25.88 14.76 5.82
N ALA A 112 -25.68 16.07 5.63
CA ALA A 112 -26.81 17.02 5.55
C ALA A 112 -27.69 16.80 4.29
N GLY A 113 -27.09 16.35 3.18
CA GLY A 113 -27.80 15.96 1.97
C GLY A 113 -28.67 14.70 2.15
N THR A 114 -28.19 13.71 2.88
CA THR A 114 -28.97 12.49 3.21
C THR A 114 -30.21 12.80 4.05
N ASP A 115 -30.11 13.71 5.02
CA ASP A 115 -31.28 14.14 5.82
C ASP A 115 -32.31 14.90 4.98
N ARG A 116 -31.87 15.71 4.00
CA ARG A 116 -32.77 16.38 3.05
C ARG A 116 -33.40 15.40 2.06
N LEU A 117 -32.64 14.42 1.58
CA LEU A 117 -33.16 13.33 0.75
C LEU A 117 -34.27 12.56 1.48
N ARG A 118 -34.12 12.30 2.78
CA ARG A 118 -35.17 11.70 3.62
C ARG A 118 -36.47 12.52 3.62
N ARG A 119 -36.37 13.85 3.65
CA ARG A 119 -37.53 14.75 3.58
C ARG A 119 -38.21 14.72 2.20
N VAL A 120 -37.44 14.63 1.11
CA VAL A 120 -37.96 14.48 -0.26
C VAL A 120 -38.71 13.15 -0.41
N VAL A 121 -38.10 12.03 0.03
CA VAL A 121 -38.73 10.70 -0.01
C VAL A 121 -40.02 10.65 0.79
N ALA A 122 -40.08 11.29 1.96
CA ALA A 122 -41.28 11.37 2.78
C ALA A 122 -42.41 12.22 2.16
N ALA A 123 -42.09 13.11 1.22
CA ALA A 123 -43.04 14.00 0.56
C ALA A 123 -43.63 13.42 -0.74
N LEU A 124 -42.99 12.42 -1.34
CA LEU A 124 -43.48 11.71 -2.53
C LEU A 124 -44.66 10.78 -2.22
N THR A 125 -45.43 10.40 -3.25
CA THR A 125 -46.54 9.45 -3.11
C THR A 125 -46.05 8.04 -2.77
N HIS A 126 -46.94 7.22 -2.22
CA HIS A 126 -46.58 5.93 -1.61
C HIS A 126 -46.01 4.91 -2.62
N ASP A 127 -46.38 5.02 -3.91
CA ASP A 127 -45.83 4.16 -4.96
C ASP A 127 -44.45 4.62 -5.45
N GLY A 128 -44.17 5.92 -5.49
CA GLY A 128 -42.83 6.45 -5.77
C GLY A 128 -41.80 6.04 -4.68
N ALA A 129 -42.21 6.07 -3.41
CA ALA A 129 -41.37 5.57 -2.30
C ALA A 129 -41.10 4.05 -2.37
N ARG A 130 -42.02 3.27 -2.94
CA ARG A 130 -41.85 1.81 -3.13
C ARG A 130 -40.88 1.47 -4.24
N ALA A 131 -40.87 2.20 -5.35
CA ALA A 131 -39.92 2.00 -6.45
C ALA A 131 -38.46 2.20 -5.99
N VAL A 132 -38.24 3.19 -5.13
CA VAL A 132 -36.93 3.47 -4.51
C VAL A 132 -36.49 2.35 -3.57
N THR A 133 -37.43 1.83 -2.78
CA THR A 133 -37.18 0.66 -1.93
C THR A 133 -36.72 -0.52 -2.78
N ALA A 134 -37.34 -0.75 -3.94
CA ALA A 134 -36.96 -1.83 -4.85
C ALA A 134 -35.57 -1.65 -5.47
N ARG A 135 -35.16 -0.40 -5.76
CA ARG A 135 -33.85 -0.09 -6.38
C ARG A 135 -32.69 -0.05 -5.37
N LEU A 136 -32.90 0.53 -4.18
CA LEU A 136 -31.93 0.53 -3.07
C LEU A 136 -31.73 -0.87 -2.46
N THR A 137 -32.69 -1.77 -2.65
CA THR A 137 -32.55 -3.18 -2.27
C THR A 137 -32.13 -4.08 -3.43
N SER A 138 -31.78 -3.51 -4.58
CA SER A 138 -31.25 -4.28 -5.69
C SER A 138 -29.86 -4.85 -5.34
N PRO A 139 -29.53 -6.08 -5.81
CA PRO A 139 -28.24 -6.71 -5.55
C PRO A 139 -27.06 -5.81 -5.96
N ALA A 140 -27.19 -5.11 -7.09
CA ALA A 140 -26.16 -4.21 -7.60
C ALA A 140 -25.93 -2.96 -6.71
N ALA A 141 -26.96 -2.43 -6.06
CA ALA A 141 -26.85 -1.26 -5.19
C ALA A 141 -26.28 -1.59 -3.80
N ILE A 142 -26.53 -2.82 -3.29
CA ILE A 142 -26.02 -3.28 -2.00
C ILE A 142 -24.54 -3.68 -2.07
N VAL A 143 -24.06 -4.13 -3.24
CA VAL A 143 -22.73 -4.76 -3.40
C VAL A 143 -21.65 -3.80 -3.92
N THR A 144 -22.01 -2.63 -4.47
CA THR A 144 -21.05 -1.74 -5.17
C THR A 144 -20.49 -0.58 -4.34
N SER A 145 -20.96 -0.36 -3.11
CA SER A 145 -20.55 0.79 -2.29
C SER A 145 -19.61 0.40 -1.15
N THR A 146 -18.35 0.85 -1.21
CA THR A 146 -17.30 0.64 -0.20
C THR A 146 -17.32 1.64 0.97
N ASP A 147 -18.26 2.60 0.99
CA ASP A 147 -18.39 3.62 2.05
C ASP A 147 -19.48 3.23 3.07
N PRO A 148 -19.12 2.81 4.29
CA PRO A 148 -20.09 2.35 5.30
C PRO A 148 -21.05 3.44 5.77
N VAL A 149 -20.64 4.72 5.77
CA VAL A 149 -21.45 5.85 6.26
C VAL A 149 -22.51 6.23 5.21
N TRP A 150 -22.14 6.23 3.94
CA TRP A 150 -23.06 6.44 2.82
C TRP A 150 -24.07 5.29 2.71
N THR A 151 -23.58 4.05 2.75
CA THR A 151 -24.41 2.85 2.72
C THR A 151 -25.37 2.81 3.92
N GLY A 152 -24.90 3.11 5.14
CA GLY A 152 -25.75 3.23 6.33
C GLY A 152 -26.81 4.33 6.20
N GLY A 153 -26.46 5.46 5.60
CA GLY A 153 -27.40 6.54 5.28
C GLY A 153 -28.52 6.11 4.32
N LEU A 154 -28.17 5.43 3.23
CA LEU A 154 -29.13 4.90 2.24
C LEU A 154 -30.01 3.78 2.80
N LEU A 155 -29.42 2.85 3.57
CA LEU A 155 -30.15 1.76 4.21
C LEU A 155 -31.13 2.25 5.28
N SER A 156 -30.91 3.45 5.85
CA SER A 156 -31.88 4.10 6.76
C SER A 156 -33.17 4.59 6.08
N LEU A 157 -33.16 4.69 4.73
CA LEU A 157 -34.33 5.08 3.94
C LEU A 157 -35.27 3.90 3.63
N VAL A 158 -34.84 2.68 3.94
CA VAL A 158 -35.58 1.44 3.66
C VAL A 158 -35.86 0.70 4.96
N ARG A 159 -36.99 -0.03 5.04
CA ARG A 159 -37.27 -0.84 6.24
C ARG A 159 -36.26 -1.99 6.33
N PRO A 160 -35.66 -2.25 7.51
CA PRO A 160 -34.66 -3.31 7.68
C PRO A 160 -35.14 -4.70 7.21
N ARG A 161 -36.43 -4.99 7.39
CA ARG A 161 -37.06 -6.22 6.90
C ARG A 161 -36.94 -6.38 5.38
N ASP A 162 -37.11 -5.29 4.63
CA ASP A 162 -37.15 -5.32 3.17
C ASP A 162 -35.73 -5.53 2.60
N VAL A 163 -34.70 -4.97 3.27
CA VAL A 163 -33.27 -5.23 3.00
C VAL A 163 -32.93 -6.71 3.22
N LEU A 164 -33.34 -7.29 4.34
CA LEU A 164 -33.07 -8.71 4.65
C LEU A 164 -33.79 -9.67 3.69
N VAL A 165 -35.01 -9.33 3.24
CA VAL A 165 -35.75 -10.11 2.23
C VAL A 165 -35.05 -10.05 0.87
N ALA A 166 -34.52 -8.88 0.49
CA ALA A 166 -33.78 -8.73 -0.75
C ALA A 166 -32.45 -9.50 -0.73
N VAL A 167 -31.65 -9.38 0.34
CA VAL A 167 -30.40 -10.15 0.52
C VAL A 167 -30.65 -11.66 0.43
N ARG A 168 -31.77 -12.13 0.99
CA ARG A 168 -32.17 -13.54 0.92
C ARG A 168 -32.55 -14.00 -0.50
N ARG A 169 -33.09 -13.10 -1.33
CA ARG A 169 -33.54 -13.40 -2.72
C ARG A 169 -32.44 -13.21 -3.76
N ALA A 170 -31.50 -12.29 -3.50
CA ALA A 170 -30.47 -11.84 -4.43
C ALA A 170 -29.31 -12.82 -4.62
N THR A 171 -29.12 -13.76 -3.68
CA THR A 171 -27.86 -14.51 -3.58
C THR A 171 -28.17 -15.99 -3.35
N GLU A 172 -27.74 -16.86 -4.26
CA GLU A 172 -28.04 -18.30 -4.18
C GLU A 172 -27.15 -19.03 -3.16
N HIS A 173 -25.92 -18.54 -2.94
CA HIS A 173 -24.94 -19.14 -2.04
C HIS A 173 -25.06 -18.67 -0.58
N ARG A 174 -25.07 -19.64 0.35
CA ARG A 174 -25.22 -19.41 1.80
C ARG A 174 -24.08 -18.58 2.40
N ALA A 175 -22.85 -18.75 1.94
CA ALA A 175 -21.68 -18.02 2.43
C ALA A 175 -21.74 -16.53 2.09
N HIS A 176 -22.14 -16.20 0.86
CA HIS A 176 -22.33 -14.82 0.42
C HIS A 176 -23.47 -14.12 1.17
N ARG A 177 -24.59 -14.82 1.45
CA ARG A 177 -25.65 -14.32 2.36
C ARG A 177 -25.09 -13.99 3.75
N VAL A 178 -24.22 -14.83 4.30
CA VAL A 178 -23.63 -14.63 5.63
C VAL A 178 -22.66 -13.44 5.63
N ASN A 179 -21.86 -13.26 4.58
CA ASN A 179 -20.94 -12.13 4.45
C ASN A 179 -21.68 -10.80 4.27
N VAL A 180 -22.72 -10.76 3.43
CA VAL A 180 -23.57 -9.56 3.29
C VAL A 180 -24.30 -9.25 4.60
N LEU A 181 -24.77 -10.25 5.34
CA LEU A 181 -25.37 -10.05 6.67
C LEU A 181 -24.36 -9.59 7.73
N ARG A 182 -23.10 -10.06 7.66
CA ARG A 182 -22.00 -9.62 8.55
C ARG A 182 -21.62 -8.17 8.25
N TRP A 183 -21.46 -7.81 6.99
CA TRP A 183 -21.22 -6.44 6.54
C TRP A 183 -22.38 -5.49 6.90
N LEU A 184 -23.64 -5.92 6.72
CA LEU A 184 -24.81 -5.17 7.20
C LEU A 184 -24.81 -4.98 8.72
N SER A 185 -24.24 -5.91 9.49
CA SER A 185 -24.06 -5.80 10.93
C SER A 185 -22.98 -4.78 11.31
N GLU A 186 -21.93 -4.64 10.50
CA GLU A 186 -20.84 -3.65 10.69
C GLU A 186 -21.30 -2.24 10.30
N VAL A 187 -22.09 -2.12 9.22
CA VAL A 187 -22.76 -0.87 8.82
C VAL A 187 -23.88 -0.49 9.81
N GLY A 188 -24.39 -1.47 10.56
CA GLY A 188 -25.48 -1.31 11.54
C GLY A 188 -25.21 -0.25 12.62
N ASP A 189 -23.96 -0.05 13.01
CA ASP A 189 -23.56 0.98 13.99
C ASP A 189 -23.70 2.41 13.44
N THR A 190 -23.84 2.57 12.12
CA THR A 190 -24.06 3.86 11.45
C THR A 190 -25.53 4.11 11.06
N LEU A 191 -26.41 3.10 11.24
CA LEU A 191 -27.85 3.22 10.97
C LEU A 191 -28.53 4.11 12.03
N GLY A 192 -28.60 5.41 11.75
CA GLY A 192 -29.45 6.35 12.48
C GLY A 192 -28.74 7.38 13.36
N ASP A 193 -27.42 7.54 13.28
CA ASP A 193 -26.72 8.50 14.13
C ASP A 193 -26.75 9.94 13.58
N ALA A 194 -27.81 10.67 13.96
CA ALA A 194 -27.96 12.11 13.78
C ALA A 194 -27.11 12.95 14.76
N ARG A 195 -26.11 12.38 15.45
CA ARG A 195 -25.30 13.10 16.47
C ARG A 195 -23.80 12.84 16.34
N LEU A 196 -23.19 13.39 15.30
CA LEU A 196 -21.75 13.69 15.33
C LEU A 196 -21.51 15.14 14.88
N VAL A 197 -21.64 16.05 15.84
CA VAL A 197 -21.15 17.44 15.81
C VAL A 197 -19.84 17.48 16.62
N PRO A 198 -18.75 18.08 16.11
CA PRO A 198 -17.58 18.46 16.93
C PRO A 198 -17.72 19.92 17.42
N PRO A 199 -16.85 20.40 18.34
CA PRO A 199 -16.85 20.23 19.80
C PRO A 199 -17.34 21.49 20.56
N GLY A 200 -17.71 21.36 21.86
CA GLY A 200 -17.73 22.49 22.81
C GLY A 200 -18.77 22.48 23.96
N THR A 201 -18.36 21.98 25.14
CA THR A 201 -18.65 22.43 26.55
C THR A 201 -20.11 22.58 27.10
N PRO A 202 -20.33 22.51 28.43
CA PRO A 202 -20.23 21.35 29.34
C PRO A 202 -21.53 21.09 30.15
N GLY A 203 -21.66 19.88 30.69
CA GLY A 203 -22.54 19.59 31.83
C GLY A 203 -23.94 19.10 31.49
N VAL A 204 -24.27 17.92 32.04
CA VAL A 204 -25.54 17.47 32.64
C VAL A 204 -25.70 15.97 32.36
N GLU A 205 -25.72 15.22 33.45
CA GLU A 205 -25.85 13.76 33.54
C GLU A 205 -27.24 13.27 33.05
N PRO A 206 -27.36 12.17 32.28
CA PRO A 206 -28.67 11.64 31.88
C PRO A 206 -29.23 10.65 32.93
N PRO A 207 -30.52 10.76 33.29
CA PRO A 207 -31.15 9.87 34.25
C PRO A 207 -31.79 8.64 33.58
N LEU A 208 -31.83 7.55 34.37
CA LEU A 208 -32.79 6.43 34.36
C LEU A 208 -32.41 5.08 33.72
N VAL A 209 -31.56 4.41 34.51
CA VAL A 209 -31.41 2.97 34.82
C VAL A 209 -32.73 2.18 35.13
N LYS A 210 -33.94 2.61 34.74
CA LYS A 210 -35.18 2.01 35.33
C LYS A 210 -36.01 1.01 34.51
N ILE A 211 -35.68 0.66 33.27
CA ILE A 211 -36.63 -0.15 32.45
C ILE A 211 -36.17 -1.60 32.16
N PHE A 212 -34.89 -1.97 32.27
CA PHE A 212 -34.42 -3.32 31.90
C PHE A 212 -34.12 -4.30 33.05
N LYS A 213 -34.77 -4.15 34.21
CA LYS A 213 -34.69 -5.12 35.32
C LYS A 213 -35.92 -6.02 35.48
N LYS A 214 -36.88 -6.01 34.54
CA LYS A 214 -38.20 -6.62 34.77
C LYS A 214 -38.65 -7.72 33.81
N ALA A 215 -37.86 -8.15 32.82
CA ALA A 215 -38.37 -9.07 31.79
C ALA A 215 -37.77 -10.49 31.74
N TYR A 216 -36.54 -10.76 32.22
CA TYR A 216 -35.96 -12.12 32.15
C TYR A 216 -34.99 -12.42 33.31
N PRO A 217 -35.29 -13.40 34.19
CA PRO A 217 -34.36 -13.89 35.20
C PRO A 217 -33.54 -15.05 34.60
N VAL A 218 -32.25 -14.84 34.36
CA VAL A 218 -31.32 -15.95 34.08
C VAL A 218 -30.17 -15.88 35.07
N SER A 219 -30.04 -16.94 35.86
CA SER A 219 -29.03 -17.12 36.89
C SER A 219 -27.66 -17.35 36.23
N LEU A 220 -26.71 -16.45 36.47
CA LEU A 220 -25.30 -16.66 36.10
C LEU A 220 -24.70 -17.77 36.99
N PRO A 221 -23.93 -18.73 36.43
CA PRO A 221 -23.21 -19.70 37.23
C PRO A 221 -22.12 -19.02 38.06
N LYS A 222 -21.93 -19.57 39.27
CA LYS A 222 -21.02 -19.06 40.30
C LYS A 222 -19.57 -19.04 39.81
N ARG A 223 -18.91 -17.90 40.06
CA ARG A 223 -17.47 -17.68 39.97
C ARG A 223 -16.72 -18.80 40.74
N GLY A 224 -16.07 -19.70 40.02
CA GLY A 224 -15.16 -20.69 40.57
C GLY A 224 -13.93 -20.02 41.17
N LYS A 225 -13.51 -20.50 42.34
CA LYS A 225 -12.43 -19.95 43.16
C LYS A 225 -11.09 -19.91 42.42
N ARG A 226 -10.32 -18.86 42.71
CA ARG A 226 -8.87 -18.76 42.50
C ARG A 226 -8.20 -20.08 42.89
N GLY A 227 -7.69 -20.81 41.89
CA GLY A 227 -6.73 -21.90 42.09
C GLY A 227 -5.33 -21.31 42.17
N GLU A 228 -4.57 -21.78 43.14
CA GLU A 228 -3.22 -21.34 43.48
C GLU A 228 -2.23 -21.51 42.32
N ARG A 229 -1.31 -20.56 42.25
CA ARG A 229 -0.16 -20.53 41.35
C ARG A 229 0.82 -21.63 41.81
N PRO A 230 1.26 -22.57 40.96
CA PRO A 230 2.32 -23.49 41.33
C PRO A 230 3.64 -22.72 41.48
N PRO A 231 4.51 -23.11 42.42
CA PRO A 231 5.72 -22.37 42.75
C PRO A 231 6.74 -22.44 41.61
N ALA A 232 7.58 -21.41 41.54
CA ALA A 232 8.70 -21.29 40.63
C ALA A 232 9.59 -22.53 40.69
N GLY A 233 9.58 -23.32 39.62
CA GLY A 233 10.56 -24.36 39.35
C GLY A 233 11.78 -23.72 38.69
N SER A 234 12.92 -23.90 39.35
CA SER A 234 14.28 -23.50 38.95
C SER A 234 14.54 -23.53 37.44
N GLY A 235 14.98 -22.38 36.92
CA GLY A 235 15.49 -22.24 35.57
C GLY A 235 16.65 -23.19 35.31
N ARG A 236 16.54 -23.94 34.22
CA ARG A 236 17.68 -24.57 33.58
C ARG A 236 18.25 -23.50 32.65
N ALA A 237 19.40 -22.94 33.03
CA ALA A 237 20.10 -21.92 32.27
C ALA A 237 20.42 -22.44 30.86
N ASP A 238 20.03 -21.67 29.87
CA ASP A 238 20.42 -21.86 28.48
C ASP A 238 21.91 -21.50 28.34
N PRO A 239 22.80 -22.33 27.77
CA PRO A 239 24.26 -22.14 27.90
C PRO A 239 24.88 -21.01 27.06
N LEU A 240 24.10 -20.02 26.60
CA LEU A 240 24.56 -18.90 25.75
C LEU A 240 24.07 -17.50 26.22
N GLY A 241 23.40 -17.41 27.37
CA GLY A 241 22.63 -16.22 27.78
C GLY A 241 23.39 -14.97 28.28
N ASP A 242 24.73 -14.98 28.38
CA ASP A 242 25.49 -13.87 29.00
C ASP A 242 26.12 -12.86 28.00
N THR A 243 26.10 -13.12 26.69
CA THR A 243 26.90 -12.34 25.71
C THR A 243 26.14 -11.22 24.98
N VAL A 244 24.81 -11.22 25.02
CA VAL A 244 23.95 -10.26 24.29
C VAL A 244 22.87 -9.73 25.22
N ARG A 245 22.55 -8.44 25.11
CA ARG A 245 21.45 -7.78 25.82
C ARG A 245 20.46 -7.14 24.86
N THR A 246 19.21 -7.03 25.29
CA THR A 246 18.16 -6.32 24.58
C THR A 246 18.09 -4.86 25.02
N VAL A 247 18.14 -3.94 24.07
CA VAL A 247 17.97 -2.49 24.28
C VAL A 247 16.95 -1.92 23.29
N HIS A 248 16.52 -0.68 23.49
CA HIS A 248 15.60 0.02 22.59
C HIS A 248 16.19 1.34 22.09
N PRO A 249 15.83 1.82 20.90
CA PRO A 249 16.25 3.15 20.46
C PRO A 249 15.63 4.25 21.34
N LEU A 250 16.39 5.31 21.54
CA LEU A 250 15.93 6.57 22.11
C LEU A 250 15.94 7.63 21.02
N LEU A 251 14.77 8.22 20.74
CA LEU A 251 14.60 9.36 19.84
C LEU A 251 13.53 10.30 20.43
N GLU A 252 13.91 11.03 21.47
CA GLU A 252 12.99 11.84 22.29
C GLU A 252 13.07 13.32 21.92
N CYS A 253 11.92 13.89 21.56
CA CYS A 253 11.73 15.32 21.30
C CYS A 253 10.25 15.71 21.52
N PRO A 254 9.90 17.00 21.52
CA PRO A 254 8.51 17.43 21.53
C PRO A 254 7.73 16.88 20.33
N GLY A 255 6.46 16.50 20.53
CA GLY A 255 5.57 16.05 19.44
C GLY A 255 5.06 17.19 18.55
N SER A 256 5.14 18.44 19.04
CA SER A 256 4.80 19.64 18.29
C SER A 256 5.77 20.77 18.62
N VAL A 257 6.14 21.56 17.61
CA VAL A 257 7.05 22.71 17.72
C VAL A 257 6.57 23.85 16.83
N ASP A 258 6.91 25.08 17.21
CA ASP A 258 6.63 26.25 16.37
C ASP A 258 7.64 26.32 15.21
N PRO A 259 7.23 26.81 14.02
CA PRO A 259 8.17 27.08 12.93
C PRO A 259 9.31 28.00 13.40
N GLY A 260 10.54 27.68 13.01
CA GLY A 260 11.75 28.41 13.41
C GLY A 260 12.24 28.14 14.84
N SER A 261 11.46 27.45 15.68
CA SER A 261 11.86 27.17 17.06
C SER A 261 12.97 26.13 17.16
N VAL A 262 13.87 26.33 18.11
CA VAL A 262 14.94 25.39 18.46
C VAL A 262 14.48 24.50 19.61
N PHE A 263 14.72 23.20 19.49
CA PHE A 263 14.40 22.20 20.50
C PHE A 263 15.53 21.17 20.64
N ASN A 264 15.50 20.43 21.75
CA ASN A 264 16.46 19.38 22.04
C ASN A 264 15.92 18.04 21.52
N LEU A 265 16.74 17.34 20.73
CA LEU A 265 16.53 15.97 20.31
C LEU A 265 17.51 15.06 21.07
N ARG A 266 16.99 14.18 21.93
CA ARG A 266 17.81 13.17 22.61
C ARG A 266 17.88 11.91 21.76
N VAL A 267 19.10 11.48 21.43
CA VAL A 267 19.37 10.29 20.61
C VAL A 267 20.29 9.33 21.34
N GLY A 268 19.96 8.05 21.35
CA GLY A 268 20.73 7.05 22.09
C GLY A 268 20.03 5.70 22.24
N LEU A 269 20.33 5.01 23.35
CA LEU A 269 19.66 3.77 23.74
C LEU A 269 18.80 3.99 24.98
N SER A 270 17.78 3.14 25.14
CA SER A 270 16.81 3.17 26.24
C SER A 270 16.57 1.75 26.76
N PRO A 271 16.40 1.57 28.09
CA PRO A 271 15.95 0.30 28.67
C PRO A 271 14.45 0.06 28.48
N LYS A 272 13.70 1.07 28.01
CA LYS A 272 12.26 1.03 27.86
C LYS A 272 11.87 1.25 26.41
N ILE A 273 10.88 0.49 25.96
CA ILE A 273 10.20 0.72 24.69
C ILE A 273 9.52 2.08 24.73
N ASP A 274 9.84 2.94 23.76
CA ASP A 274 9.03 4.11 23.44
C ASP A 274 8.01 3.73 22.35
N ARG A 275 6.72 3.73 22.72
CA ARG A 275 5.62 3.37 21.82
C ARG A 275 5.22 4.48 20.85
N THR A 276 5.81 5.66 21.01
CA THR A 276 5.58 6.81 20.12
C THR A 276 6.59 6.86 18.96
N LEU A 277 7.52 5.90 18.90
CA LEU A 277 8.45 5.72 17.78
C LEU A 277 7.86 4.75 16.75
N ALA A 278 7.91 5.16 15.48
CA ALA A 278 7.62 4.29 14.35
C ALA A 278 8.90 3.54 13.90
N ALA A 279 8.71 2.43 13.18
CA ALA A 279 9.79 1.60 12.60
C ALA A 279 10.89 1.20 13.61
N SER A 280 10.49 0.99 14.88
CA SER A 280 11.37 0.76 16.02
C SER A 280 11.01 -0.55 16.73
N GLY A 281 12.03 -1.30 17.15
CA GLY A 281 11.86 -2.44 18.04
C GLY A 281 13.16 -2.78 18.77
N PRO A 282 13.27 -3.99 19.36
CA PRO A 282 14.37 -4.31 20.24
C PRO A 282 15.64 -4.51 19.43
N PHE A 283 16.74 -3.88 19.85
CA PHE A 283 18.07 -4.17 19.35
C PHE A 283 18.70 -5.25 20.22
N GLN A 284 19.28 -6.26 19.58
CA GLN A 284 20.18 -7.19 20.24
C GLN A 284 21.61 -6.65 20.09
N VAL A 285 22.24 -6.31 21.20
CA VAL A 285 23.59 -5.73 21.22
C VAL A 285 24.50 -6.48 22.18
N ALA A 286 25.80 -6.42 21.96
CA ALA A 286 26.77 -7.07 22.84
C ALA A 286 26.61 -6.61 24.30
N SER A 287 26.81 -7.54 25.24
CA SER A 287 26.89 -7.23 26.67
C SER A 287 28.15 -6.41 26.99
N ASP A 288 29.22 -6.58 26.22
CA ASP A 288 30.48 -5.84 26.36
C ASP A 288 30.39 -4.41 25.80
N ALA A 289 31.52 -3.70 25.83
CA ALA A 289 31.62 -2.35 25.29
C ALA A 289 31.62 -2.35 23.75
N PHE A 290 30.94 -1.38 23.15
CA PHE A 290 30.89 -1.19 21.71
C PHE A 290 30.68 0.29 21.36
N THR A 291 30.96 0.64 20.10
CA THR A 291 30.75 1.99 19.56
C THR A 291 29.37 2.08 18.93
N LEU A 292 28.49 2.93 19.46
CA LEU A 292 27.19 3.23 18.85
C LEU A 292 27.31 4.44 17.93
N THR A 293 27.07 4.24 16.64
CA THR A 293 26.91 5.32 15.66
C THR A 293 25.43 5.55 15.37
N ILE A 294 24.99 6.81 15.39
CA ILE A 294 23.62 7.23 15.09
C ILE A 294 23.67 8.24 13.96
N THR A 295 23.02 7.94 12.84
CA THR A 295 22.90 8.86 11.70
C THR A 295 21.47 9.36 11.61
N LEU A 296 21.29 10.68 11.54
CA LEU A 296 20.00 11.35 11.48
C LEU A 296 19.62 11.76 10.06
N PHE A 297 18.39 11.45 9.69
CA PHE A 297 17.70 11.96 8.52
C PHE A 297 16.64 12.95 9.00
N HIS A 298 16.85 14.24 8.68
CA HIS A 298 16.15 15.34 9.34
C HIS A 298 15.64 16.40 8.33
N ASP A 299 15.06 15.97 7.19
CA ASP A 299 14.53 16.93 6.21
C ASP A 299 13.41 17.79 6.80
N GLY A 300 13.51 19.09 6.54
CA GLY A 300 12.67 20.09 7.19
C GLY A 300 13.08 20.47 8.62
N PHE A 301 14.26 20.04 9.05
CA PHE A 301 14.92 20.47 10.28
C PHE A 301 16.37 20.86 10.00
N THR A 302 16.87 21.83 10.77
CA THR A 302 18.26 22.30 10.67
C THR A 302 18.99 21.94 11.96
N LEU A 303 20.14 21.29 11.86
CA LEU A 303 21.01 21.05 13.01
C LEU A 303 21.71 22.35 13.41
N THR A 304 21.73 22.66 14.70
CA THR A 304 22.26 23.92 15.23
C THR A 304 23.33 23.66 16.28
N GLY A 305 24.07 24.71 16.69
CA GLY A 305 25.06 24.61 17.76
C GLY A 305 26.29 23.75 17.42
N GLY A 306 26.64 23.59 16.13
CA GLY A 306 27.75 22.74 15.69
C GLY A 306 27.46 21.24 15.74
N SER A 307 26.19 20.86 15.91
CA SER A 307 25.77 19.46 15.88
C SER A 307 25.95 18.86 14.49
N SER A 308 26.35 17.59 14.43
CA SER A 308 26.43 16.81 13.19
C SER A 308 25.23 15.86 13.10
N SER A 309 24.87 15.51 11.87
CA SER A 309 23.88 14.47 11.56
C SER A 309 24.34 13.09 11.98
N THR A 310 25.65 12.90 12.19
CA THR A 310 26.21 11.66 12.70
C THR A 310 26.76 11.87 14.11
N ALA A 311 26.32 11.03 15.03
CA ALA A 311 26.75 10.98 16.41
C ALA A 311 27.41 9.64 16.71
N THR A 312 28.49 9.66 17.49
CA THR A 312 29.16 8.44 17.98
C THR A 312 29.20 8.46 19.50
N ILE A 313 28.77 7.36 20.13
CA ILE A 313 28.63 7.23 21.57
C ILE A 313 29.24 5.90 21.99
N GLU A 314 30.13 5.90 22.97
CA GLU A 314 30.62 4.67 23.58
C GLU A 314 29.55 4.08 24.49
N VAL A 315 29.23 2.80 24.28
CA VAL A 315 28.33 2.03 25.14
C VAL A 315 29.18 1.07 25.96
N THR A 316 29.03 1.11 27.28
CA THR A 316 29.79 0.25 28.22
C THR A 316 28.85 -0.50 29.15
N PRO A 317 29.30 -1.58 29.81
CA PRO A 317 28.52 -2.26 30.84
C PRO A 317 28.04 -1.31 31.97
N GLU A 318 28.84 -0.29 32.30
CA GLU A 318 28.50 0.72 33.31
C GLU A 318 27.54 1.79 32.79
N ARG A 319 27.51 2.01 31.47
CA ARG A 319 26.61 2.96 30.78
C ARG A 319 25.90 2.28 29.61
N PRO A 320 24.99 1.32 29.86
CA PRO A 320 24.38 0.49 28.81
C PRO A 320 23.34 1.21 27.96
N HIS A 321 22.86 2.39 28.41
CA HIS A 321 21.84 3.19 27.73
C HIS A 321 22.28 4.66 27.56
N PRO A 322 23.40 4.94 26.87
CA PRO A 322 23.89 6.29 26.76
C PRO A 322 23.08 7.05 25.70
N PHE A 323 23.03 8.37 25.86
CA PHE A 323 22.42 9.26 24.89
C PHE A 323 23.16 10.59 24.84
N ILE A 324 23.01 11.29 23.72
CA ILE A 324 23.43 12.68 23.57
C ILE A 324 22.22 13.56 23.26
N THR A 325 22.41 14.87 23.35
CA THR A 325 21.40 15.85 22.97
C THR A 325 21.90 16.65 21.78
N ILE A 326 21.09 16.69 20.73
CA ILE A 326 21.34 17.43 19.49
C ILE A 326 20.37 18.61 19.46
N GLN A 327 20.86 19.82 19.16
CA GLN A 327 20.00 20.99 19.01
C GLN A 327 19.48 21.05 17.57
N VAL A 328 18.16 21.06 17.44
CA VAL A 328 17.47 21.00 16.15
C VAL A 328 16.52 22.20 16.05
N ALA A 329 16.51 22.87 14.90
CA ALA A 329 15.56 23.93 14.59
C ALA A 329 14.53 23.44 13.57
N ALA A 330 13.24 23.71 13.83
CA ALA A 330 12.19 23.43 12.86
C ALA A 330 12.25 24.44 11.69
N THR A 331 12.52 23.98 10.47
CA THR A 331 12.66 24.90 9.33
C THR A 331 11.33 25.60 9.02
N ASP A 332 11.31 26.93 9.01
CA ASP A 332 10.14 27.71 8.62
C ASP A 332 10.10 27.88 7.09
N ASP A 333 9.59 26.86 6.40
CA ASP A 333 9.42 26.85 4.95
C ASP A 333 7.98 26.43 4.61
N PRO A 334 7.18 27.29 3.96
CA PRO A 334 5.81 26.99 3.58
C PRO A 334 5.69 25.91 2.51
N ALA A 335 6.78 25.46 1.87
CA ALA A 335 6.78 24.32 0.97
C ALA A 335 6.86 22.97 1.71
N LEU A 336 7.13 22.97 3.02
CA LEU A 336 7.19 21.76 3.85
C LEU A 336 5.84 21.44 4.49
N ARG A 337 5.60 20.16 4.75
CA ARG A 337 4.41 19.67 5.48
C ARG A 337 4.45 20.12 6.92
N GLN A 338 3.27 20.21 7.54
CA GLN A 338 3.17 20.39 8.99
C GLN A 338 3.67 19.16 9.73
N LEU A 339 3.24 17.95 9.35
CA LEU A 339 3.78 16.73 9.91
C LEU A 339 5.07 16.35 9.20
N ARG A 340 6.18 16.32 9.95
CA ARG A 340 7.52 16.01 9.46
C ARG A 340 8.12 14.87 10.27
N THR A 341 9.08 14.15 9.70
CA THR A 341 9.69 12.99 10.34
C THR A 341 11.18 13.20 10.51
N ILE A 342 11.71 12.86 11.68
CA ILE A 342 13.14 12.61 11.89
C ILE A 342 13.32 11.10 11.98
N THR A 343 14.21 10.54 11.17
CA THR A 343 14.58 9.13 11.22
C THR A 343 16.02 9.00 11.70
N ALA A 344 16.29 8.06 12.58
CA ALA A 344 17.62 7.71 13.07
C ALA A 344 17.98 6.29 12.66
N VAL A 345 19.17 6.09 12.10
CA VAL A 345 19.78 4.78 11.86
C VAL A 345 20.83 4.55 12.94
N PHE A 346 20.70 3.44 13.66
CA PHE A 346 21.62 3.02 14.71
C PHE A 346 22.57 1.96 14.16
N ALA A 347 23.84 1.99 14.58
CA ALA A 347 24.84 0.99 14.26
C ALA A 347 25.73 0.70 15.48
N ALA A 348 26.00 -0.56 15.78
CA ALA A 348 26.98 -1.01 16.77
C ALA A 348 28.25 -1.47 16.06
N ASP A 349 29.40 -0.89 16.40
CA ASP A 349 30.70 -1.14 15.77
C ASP A 349 30.66 -1.04 14.23
N GLY A 350 29.87 -0.08 13.74
CA GLY A 350 29.66 0.16 12.32
C GLY A 350 28.70 -0.83 11.64
N VAL A 351 28.24 -1.87 12.32
CA VAL A 351 27.16 -2.75 11.85
C VAL A 351 25.84 -2.09 12.21
N PRO A 352 24.99 -1.72 11.24
CA PRO A 352 23.67 -1.19 11.55
C PRO A 352 22.94 -2.12 12.54
N ILE A 353 22.18 -1.61 13.50
CA ILE A 353 21.41 -2.42 14.46
C ILE A 353 19.94 -2.04 14.46
N GLY A 354 19.54 -1.00 13.74
CA GLY A 354 18.14 -0.72 13.48
C GLY A 354 17.85 0.73 13.12
N THR A 355 16.57 1.05 13.02
CA THR A 355 16.08 2.41 12.78
C THR A 355 15.07 2.81 13.83
N ALA A 356 14.84 4.11 13.99
CA ALA A 356 13.68 4.64 14.69
C ALA A 356 13.24 5.94 14.05
N SER A 357 11.93 6.16 13.93
CA SER A 357 11.39 7.40 13.36
C SER A 357 10.47 8.11 14.35
N ARG A 358 10.57 9.43 14.40
CA ARG A 358 9.72 10.31 15.20
C ARG A 358 9.02 11.32 14.31
N GLN A 359 7.70 11.35 14.39
CA GLN A 359 6.90 12.40 13.75
C GLN A 359 6.76 13.60 14.68
N ILE A 360 6.90 14.79 14.09
CA ILE A 360 6.85 16.07 14.77
C ILE A 360 5.95 16.99 13.95
N ARG A 361 4.97 17.61 14.62
CA ARG A 361 4.11 18.63 14.01
C ARG A 361 4.80 20.00 14.09
N VAL A 362 5.02 20.65 12.96
CA VAL A 362 5.58 22.00 12.84
C VAL A 362 4.46 22.95 12.46
N GLY A 363 4.05 23.79 13.42
CA GLY A 363 2.91 24.70 13.29
C GLY A 363 1.53 24.03 13.50
N GLY A 364 0.58 24.80 14.04
CA GLY A 364 -0.77 24.37 14.43
C GLY A 364 -0.99 24.35 15.96
N ARG A 365 -2.23 24.53 16.45
CA ARG A 365 -2.54 24.51 17.90
C ARG A 365 -2.24 23.13 18.49
N ALA A 366 -1.45 23.10 19.58
CA ALA A 366 -1.12 21.89 20.36
C ALA A 366 -2.38 21.10 20.81
N ASP A 367 -3.50 21.82 21.00
CA ASP A 367 -4.78 21.32 21.49
C ASP A 367 -5.53 20.38 20.52
N GLN A 368 -5.07 20.26 19.26
CA GLN A 368 -5.61 19.34 18.25
C GLN A 368 -4.71 18.11 17.99
N ALA A 369 -3.67 17.91 18.79
CA ALA A 369 -2.94 16.65 18.80
C ALA A 369 -3.62 15.70 19.78
N ARG A 370 -4.38 14.73 19.29
CA ARG A 370 -4.56 13.50 20.06
C ARG A 370 -3.30 12.67 19.85
N ASP A 371 -2.67 12.23 20.93
CA ASP A 371 -1.61 11.21 20.88
C ASP A 371 -2.06 9.99 20.05
N ASP A 372 -3.37 9.73 19.96
CA ASP A 372 -3.99 8.68 19.17
C ASP A 372 -3.71 8.77 17.65
N ASP A 373 -3.52 9.96 17.07
CA ASP A 373 -3.20 10.13 15.64
C ASP A 373 -1.71 9.87 15.34
N LEU A 374 -0.85 9.93 16.37
CA LEU A 374 0.59 9.63 16.29
C LEU A 374 0.90 8.17 16.71
N ALA A 375 -0.06 7.47 17.32
CA ALA A 375 0.13 6.19 18.00
C ALA A 375 -0.42 4.95 17.27
N SER A 376 -0.92 5.07 16.03
CA SER A 376 -1.50 3.93 15.32
C SER A 376 -0.50 2.95 14.69
N SER A 377 0.82 3.18 14.80
CA SER A 377 1.82 2.17 14.43
C SER A 377 1.97 1.14 15.57
N THR A 378 1.00 0.23 15.66
CA THR A 378 1.11 -0.96 16.50
C THR A 378 2.38 -1.73 16.16
N TRP A 379 3.10 -2.10 17.23
CA TRP A 379 4.33 -2.88 17.23
C TRP A 379 4.18 -4.23 16.51
N SER A 380 5.13 -4.54 15.63
CA SER A 380 5.59 -5.92 15.37
C SER A 380 7.00 -5.98 14.77
N GLY A 381 8.03 -5.58 15.53
CA GLY A 381 9.43 -5.94 15.21
C GLY A 381 10.31 -4.78 14.73
N GLY A 382 11.39 -4.57 15.46
CA GLY A 382 12.40 -3.59 15.07
C GLY A 382 13.32 -4.17 14.01
N TRP A 383 13.94 -3.27 13.24
CA TRP A 383 15.19 -3.60 12.57
C TRP A 383 16.21 -3.98 13.66
N SER A 384 16.80 -5.17 13.55
CA SER A 384 17.96 -5.62 14.34
C SER A 384 18.90 -6.27 13.34
N PHE A 385 19.99 -5.60 12.94
CA PHE A 385 20.91 -6.27 12.03
C PHE A 385 21.73 -7.32 12.74
N ASP A 386 21.99 -8.39 12.00
CA ASP A 386 22.82 -9.49 12.46
C ASP A 386 24.26 -8.97 12.65
N PRO A 387 24.81 -9.02 13.88
CA PRO A 387 26.19 -8.66 14.15
C PRO A 387 27.20 -9.63 13.49
N GLY A 388 26.77 -10.77 12.94
CA GLY A 388 27.59 -11.86 12.40
C GLY A 388 28.19 -11.71 11.00
N GLY A 389 28.09 -10.54 10.34
CA GLY A 389 28.74 -10.26 9.05
C GLY A 389 27.78 -10.40 7.85
N SER A 390 27.61 -9.40 7.00
CA SER A 390 28.68 -8.80 6.19
C SER A 390 28.19 -7.49 5.56
N ARG A 391 28.28 -6.39 6.30
CA ARG A 391 27.86 -5.03 5.88
C ARG A 391 28.18 -4.75 4.40
N ALA A 392 27.19 -4.36 3.60
CA ALA A 392 27.38 -4.04 2.19
C ALA A 392 28.49 -2.97 1.98
N ASP A 393 29.14 -3.00 0.82
CA ASP A 393 30.17 -2.00 0.47
C ASP A 393 29.58 -0.59 0.39
N VAL A 394 28.30 -0.50 -0.01
CA VAL A 394 27.50 0.73 0.05
C VAL A 394 26.09 0.40 0.54
N GLU A 395 25.62 1.17 1.50
CA GLU A 395 24.22 1.23 1.90
C GLU A 395 23.62 2.52 1.35
N LEU A 396 22.54 2.39 0.58
CA LEU A 396 21.79 3.51 0.04
C LEU A 396 20.42 3.56 0.72
N TYR A 397 20.08 4.71 1.29
CA TYR A 397 18.74 4.96 1.81
C TYR A 397 18.04 5.94 0.88
N LEU A 398 16.90 5.54 0.35
CA LEU A 398 16.05 6.38 -0.49
C LEU A 398 14.69 6.55 0.17
N MET A 399 14.46 7.73 0.77
CA MET A 399 13.28 8.03 1.58
C MET A 399 12.49 9.20 0.99
N ARG A 400 11.20 9.28 1.27
CA ARG A 400 10.38 10.45 0.91
C ARG A 400 10.75 11.65 1.78
N GLY A 401 10.85 12.80 1.14
CA GLY A 401 11.09 14.08 1.80
C GLY A 401 9.84 14.67 2.44
N GLY A 402 10.03 15.72 3.23
CA GLY A 402 8.97 16.38 3.99
C GLY A 402 8.19 17.45 3.21
N ASP A 403 8.32 17.50 1.88
CA ASP A 403 7.69 18.51 1.03
C ASP A 403 6.16 18.32 0.93
N GLN A 404 5.41 19.41 0.81
CA GLN A 404 3.93 19.34 0.74
C GLN A 404 3.45 18.45 -0.40
N THR A 405 4.15 18.44 -1.52
CA THR A 405 3.76 17.69 -2.70
C THR A 405 4.05 16.17 -2.62
N ALA A 406 4.78 15.68 -1.62
CA ALA A 406 5.30 14.29 -1.53
C ALA A 406 6.17 13.87 -2.72
N ARG A 407 6.82 14.83 -3.38
CA ARG A 407 7.60 14.60 -4.60
C ARG A 407 9.10 14.66 -4.39
N ARG A 408 9.54 15.17 -3.24
CA ARG A 408 10.96 15.18 -2.88
C ARG A 408 11.34 13.79 -2.39
N TRP A 409 12.51 13.34 -2.84
CA TRP A 409 13.16 12.14 -2.37
C TRP A 409 14.56 12.47 -1.90
N LEU A 410 15.03 11.69 -0.95
CA LEU A 410 16.25 11.92 -0.20
C LEU A 410 17.13 10.69 -0.31
N TRP A 411 18.28 10.86 -0.95
CA TRP A 411 19.34 9.86 -0.93
C TRP A 411 20.25 10.07 0.28
N HIS A 412 20.58 8.99 0.96
CA HIS A 412 21.70 8.93 1.88
C HIS A 412 22.61 7.78 1.51
N VAL A 413 23.91 8.03 1.64
CA VAL A 413 24.97 7.06 1.37
C VAL A 413 25.69 6.76 2.67
N ARG A 414 25.88 5.47 2.96
CA ARG A 414 26.79 5.01 4.00
C ARG A 414 27.74 3.95 3.48
N SER A 415 28.95 3.92 4.00
CA SER A 415 29.93 2.89 3.64
C SER A 415 30.86 2.53 4.79
N PRO A 416 31.34 1.27 4.89
CA PRO A 416 32.49 0.94 5.73
C PRO A 416 33.83 1.46 5.16
N HIS A 417 33.86 1.86 3.90
CA HIS A 417 35.08 2.29 3.23
C HIS A 417 35.38 3.75 3.56
N SER A 418 36.49 4.03 4.25
CA SER A 418 36.88 5.39 4.66
C SER A 418 37.07 6.39 3.51
N ARG A 419 37.23 5.92 2.26
CA ARG A 419 37.30 6.76 1.06
C ARG A 419 35.94 7.28 0.59
N ILE A 420 34.84 6.72 1.11
CA ILE A 420 33.48 7.12 0.79
C ILE A 420 32.97 7.89 1.99
N SER A 421 32.77 9.19 1.82
CA SER A 421 32.17 10.01 2.88
C SER A 421 30.69 9.72 2.97
N ASP A 422 30.23 9.33 4.16
CA ASP A 422 28.82 9.31 4.49
C ASP A 422 28.20 10.69 4.21
N THR A 423 26.94 10.71 3.76
CA THR A 423 26.24 11.97 3.50
C THR A 423 25.67 12.51 4.81
N ASP A 424 26.28 13.56 5.35
CA ASP A 424 25.78 14.26 6.55
C ASP A 424 24.40 14.92 6.28
N ASP A 425 24.19 15.47 5.09
CA ASP A 425 22.89 16.00 4.66
C ASP A 425 22.24 15.12 3.59
N ALA A 426 20.91 15.07 3.60
CA ALA A 426 20.12 14.38 2.59
C ALA A 426 20.35 14.94 1.19
N LEU A 427 20.74 14.09 0.24
CA LEU A 427 20.91 14.44 -1.16
C LEU A 427 19.52 14.48 -1.82
N ARG A 428 19.02 15.70 -2.04
CA ARG A 428 17.66 15.93 -2.54
C ARG A 428 17.56 15.68 -4.03
N VAL A 429 16.54 14.94 -4.44
CA VAL A 429 16.11 14.80 -5.84
C VAL A 429 14.59 14.98 -5.91
N ASN A 430 14.11 15.62 -6.98
CA ASN A 430 12.67 15.68 -7.27
C ASN A 430 12.36 14.58 -8.28
N LEU A 431 11.43 13.69 -7.95
CA LEU A 431 11.02 12.61 -8.85
C LEU A 431 9.81 13.01 -9.74
N ASP A 432 9.52 14.32 -9.88
CA ASP A 432 8.39 14.88 -10.65
C ASP A 432 8.29 14.35 -12.10
N GLU A 433 9.41 13.94 -12.69
CA GLU A 433 9.46 13.45 -14.08
C GLU A 433 9.05 11.97 -14.22
N LEU A 434 9.02 11.20 -13.14
CA LEU A 434 8.77 9.76 -13.16
C LEU A 434 7.64 9.39 -12.18
N THR A 435 6.42 9.77 -12.57
CA THR A 435 5.19 9.34 -11.91
C THR A 435 4.98 7.83 -12.06
N ALA A 436 4.12 7.23 -11.24
CA ALA A 436 3.68 5.84 -11.43
C ALA A 436 3.16 5.59 -12.88
N GLU A 437 2.55 6.61 -13.49
CA GLU A 437 2.10 6.56 -14.89
C GLU A 437 3.28 6.51 -15.88
N ALA A 438 4.37 7.22 -15.61
CA ALA A 438 5.58 7.15 -16.44
C ALA A 438 6.23 5.76 -16.36
N MET A 439 6.31 5.17 -15.16
CA MET A 439 6.79 3.81 -14.97
C MET A 439 5.91 2.78 -15.69
N GLN A 440 4.58 2.95 -15.65
CA GLN A 440 3.64 2.10 -16.40
C GLN A 440 3.89 2.16 -17.90
N ARG A 441 4.11 3.37 -18.42
CA ARG A 441 4.42 3.56 -19.84
C ARG A 441 5.74 2.89 -20.21
N PHE A 442 6.75 2.93 -19.34
CA PHE A 442 8.00 2.21 -19.58
C PHE A 442 7.79 0.71 -19.61
N ILE A 443 7.12 0.13 -18.62
CA ILE A 443 6.86 -1.32 -18.59
C ILE A 443 6.05 -1.79 -19.79
N ARG A 444 4.92 -1.13 -20.06
CA ARG A 444 4.11 -1.46 -21.24
C ARG A 444 4.93 -1.35 -22.52
N GLY A 445 5.77 -0.32 -22.60
CA GLY A 445 6.65 -0.13 -23.74
C GLY A 445 7.71 -1.23 -23.89
N ILE A 446 8.20 -1.81 -22.80
CA ILE A 446 9.09 -2.98 -22.79
C ILE A 446 8.32 -4.20 -23.32
N GLU A 447 7.17 -4.51 -22.73
CA GLU A 447 6.33 -5.67 -23.08
C GLU A 447 5.86 -5.65 -24.55
N GLU A 448 5.42 -4.50 -25.05
CA GLU A 448 5.00 -4.33 -26.46
C GLU A 448 6.14 -4.57 -27.46
N ARG A 449 7.39 -4.48 -26.99
CA ARG A 449 8.61 -4.61 -27.80
C ARG A 449 9.31 -5.95 -27.61
N GLU A 450 8.72 -6.87 -26.85
CA GLU A 450 9.23 -8.23 -26.70
C GLU A 450 9.40 -8.91 -28.08
N GLY A 451 10.52 -9.60 -28.27
CA GLY A 451 10.93 -10.20 -29.55
C GLY A 451 11.31 -9.20 -30.66
N ARG A 452 11.33 -7.89 -30.40
CA ARG A 452 11.68 -6.86 -31.39
C ARG A 452 13.14 -6.43 -31.29
N SER A 453 13.78 -6.21 -32.44
CA SER A 453 15.19 -5.77 -32.53
C SER A 453 15.47 -4.40 -31.89
N HIS A 454 14.45 -3.57 -31.67
CA HIS A 454 14.59 -2.24 -31.09
C HIS A 454 14.29 -2.18 -29.59
N LEU A 455 13.98 -3.32 -28.95
CA LEU A 455 13.78 -3.41 -27.50
C LEU A 455 14.98 -2.89 -26.72
N GLU A 456 16.20 -3.25 -27.13
CA GLU A 456 17.43 -2.80 -26.46
C GLU A 456 17.57 -1.27 -26.46
N TYR A 457 17.26 -0.61 -27.57
CA TYR A 457 17.28 0.85 -27.64
C TYR A 457 16.25 1.49 -26.71
N PHE A 458 15.06 0.89 -26.63
CA PHE A 458 14.02 1.35 -25.72
C PHE A 458 14.46 1.20 -24.26
N LEU A 459 15.00 0.04 -23.87
CA LEU A 459 15.56 -0.21 -22.54
C LEU A 459 16.68 0.78 -22.20
N LYS A 460 17.61 1.07 -23.13
CA LYS A 460 18.66 2.09 -22.93
C LYS A 460 18.07 3.49 -22.68
N GLY A 461 16.95 3.82 -23.32
CA GLY A 461 16.20 5.04 -23.07
C GLY A 461 15.59 5.08 -21.67
N VAL A 462 14.90 4.00 -21.26
CA VAL A 462 14.34 3.84 -19.91
C VAL A 462 15.43 3.95 -18.84
N ALA A 463 16.55 3.24 -19.03
CA ALA A 463 17.70 3.27 -18.15
C ALA A 463 18.30 4.68 -18.01
N THR A 464 18.35 5.45 -19.11
CA THR A 464 18.84 6.83 -19.08
C THR A 464 17.93 7.72 -18.24
N HIS A 465 16.60 7.59 -18.36
CA HIS A 465 15.66 8.33 -17.52
C HIS A 465 15.79 7.97 -16.03
N ILE A 466 15.94 6.69 -15.71
CA ILE A 466 16.12 6.26 -14.31
C ILE A 466 17.47 6.72 -13.77
N GLY A 467 18.54 6.64 -14.57
CA GLY A 467 19.88 7.08 -14.17
C GLY A 467 19.95 8.57 -13.82
N GLN A 468 19.13 9.41 -14.45
CA GLN A 468 19.02 10.84 -14.14
C GLN A 468 18.42 11.13 -12.76
N LEU A 469 17.73 10.16 -12.14
CA LEU A 469 17.18 10.29 -10.79
C LEU A 469 18.18 9.99 -9.67
N VAL A 470 19.31 9.39 -10.03
CA VAL A 470 20.36 9.04 -9.07
C VAL A 470 21.31 10.23 -8.95
N HIS A 471 21.45 10.74 -7.72
CA HIS A 471 22.29 11.91 -7.45
C HIS A 471 23.77 11.63 -7.72
N ASP A 472 24.53 12.60 -8.25
CA ASP A 472 25.95 12.43 -8.63
C ASP A 472 26.82 11.86 -7.50
N ARG A 473 26.62 12.35 -6.27
CA ARG A 473 27.30 11.82 -5.07
C ARG A 473 27.03 10.33 -4.78
N VAL A 474 25.88 9.79 -5.20
CA VAL A 474 25.61 8.35 -5.15
C VAL A 474 26.45 7.64 -6.22
N TRP A 475 26.54 8.19 -7.43
CA TRP A 475 27.41 7.65 -8.48
C TRP A 475 28.88 7.63 -8.05
N ASP A 476 29.37 8.72 -7.45
CA ASP A 476 30.74 8.83 -6.94
C ASP A 476 31.04 7.76 -5.88
N ALA A 477 30.09 7.54 -4.96
CA ALA A 477 30.21 6.53 -3.92
C ALA A 477 30.28 5.11 -4.51
N LEU A 478 29.37 4.77 -5.43
CA LEU A 478 29.35 3.48 -6.10
C LEU A 478 30.63 3.23 -6.92
N GLN A 479 31.10 4.25 -7.65
CA GLN A 479 32.34 4.19 -8.41
C GLN A 479 33.56 3.97 -7.51
N THR A 480 33.60 4.68 -6.37
CA THR A 480 34.67 4.53 -5.37
C THR A 480 34.63 3.15 -4.73
N ALA A 481 33.44 2.63 -4.43
CA ALA A 481 33.25 1.29 -3.87
C ALA A 481 33.75 0.21 -4.82
N ALA A 482 33.40 0.31 -6.11
CA ALA A 482 33.90 -0.61 -7.13
C ALA A 482 35.44 -0.63 -7.20
N GLN A 483 36.08 0.53 -7.03
CA GLN A 483 37.54 0.63 -6.98
C GLN A 483 38.14 0.04 -5.69
N VAL A 484 37.47 0.17 -4.53
CA VAL A 484 37.97 -0.44 -3.28
C VAL A 484 37.81 -1.96 -3.31
N ALA A 485 36.63 -2.43 -3.73
CA ALA A 485 36.27 -3.84 -3.68
C ALA A 485 37.08 -4.71 -4.65
N GLY A 486 37.69 -4.13 -5.69
CA GLY A 486 38.43 -4.88 -6.71
C GLY A 486 37.53 -5.76 -7.59
N GLY A 487 36.22 -5.49 -7.58
CA GLY A 487 35.17 -6.25 -8.24
C GLY A 487 33.82 -5.54 -8.11
N PRO A 488 32.71 -6.17 -8.52
CA PRO A 488 31.38 -5.59 -8.39
C PRO A 488 31.06 -5.34 -6.90
N PRO A 489 30.84 -4.08 -6.48
CA PRO A 489 30.60 -3.80 -5.07
C PRO A 489 29.21 -4.33 -4.67
N THR A 490 29.06 -4.71 -3.42
CA THR A 490 27.77 -5.08 -2.83
C THR A 490 27.02 -3.83 -2.41
N VAL A 491 25.75 -3.73 -2.81
CA VAL A 491 24.90 -2.56 -2.54
C VAL A 491 23.62 -3.01 -1.88
N LEU A 492 23.31 -2.45 -0.71
CA LEU A 492 22.01 -2.60 -0.07
C LEU A 492 21.21 -1.32 -0.28
N LEU A 493 20.14 -1.38 -1.08
CA LEU A 493 19.21 -0.28 -1.30
C LEU A 493 18.02 -0.41 -0.35
N VAL A 494 18.03 0.36 0.72
CA VAL A 494 16.89 0.54 1.62
C VAL A 494 16.00 1.64 1.06
N THR A 495 14.73 1.35 0.76
CA THR A 495 13.92 2.33 0.03
C THR A 495 12.44 2.31 0.37
N GLU A 496 11.84 3.52 0.42
CA GLU A 496 10.38 3.74 0.44
C GLU A 496 9.77 3.75 -0.96
N ASP A 497 10.60 3.73 -2.01
CA ASP A 497 10.13 3.51 -3.36
C ASP A 497 9.79 2.03 -3.51
N ALA A 498 8.74 1.78 -4.29
CA ALA A 498 8.22 0.47 -4.62
C ALA A 498 8.32 0.17 -6.12
N TYR A 499 8.58 1.19 -6.95
CA TYR A 499 8.14 1.20 -8.34
C TYR A 499 9.25 1.38 -9.34
N ILE A 500 10.31 2.10 -8.97
CA ILE A 500 11.38 2.41 -9.89
C ILE A 500 12.31 1.20 -9.97
N PRO A 501 12.57 0.65 -11.18
CA PRO A 501 13.51 -0.43 -11.36
C PRO A 501 14.93 0.13 -11.32
N TRP A 502 15.43 0.45 -10.13
CA TRP A 502 16.75 1.04 -9.89
C TRP A 502 17.88 0.21 -10.51
N GLU A 503 17.68 -1.10 -10.63
CA GLU A 503 18.58 -2.04 -11.31
C GLU A 503 18.82 -1.67 -12.78
N LEU A 504 17.88 -0.96 -13.42
CA LEU A 504 18.03 -0.47 -14.80
C LEU A 504 18.72 0.88 -14.88
N ALA A 505 18.96 1.58 -13.77
CA ALA A 505 19.56 2.90 -13.78
C ALA A 505 20.86 2.91 -14.60
N ARG A 506 20.96 3.81 -15.58
CA ARG A 506 22.15 3.92 -16.41
C ARG A 506 23.30 4.51 -15.62
N VAL A 507 24.36 3.73 -15.43
CA VAL A 507 25.61 4.17 -14.82
C VAL A 507 26.32 5.13 -15.78
N PRO A 508 26.68 6.36 -15.36
CA PRO A 508 27.29 7.35 -16.24
C PRO A 508 28.61 6.89 -16.87
N THR A 509 29.48 6.30 -16.05
CA THR A 509 30.76 5.69 -16.48
C THR A 509 30.80 4.24 -15.99
N PRO A 510 30.29 3.28 -16.79
CA PRO A 510 30.26 1.88 -16.39
C PRO A 510 31.67 1.30 -16.21
N TRP A 511 31.94 0.66 -15.08
CA TRP A 511 33.22 -0.02 -14.80
C TRP A 511 33.27 -1.45 -15.33
N THR A 512 32.13 -2.07 -15.65
CA THR A 512 32.03 -3.19 -16.58
C THR A 512 31.67 -2.63 -17.96
N PRO A 513 32.61 -2.60 -18.93
CA PRO A 513 32.34 -2.09 -20.27
C PRO A 513 31.13 -2.78 -20.92
N ASP A 514 30.42 -2.06 -21.78
CA ASP A 514 29.24 -2.53 -22.55
C ASP A 514 27.97 -2.88 -21.77
N ARG A 515 27.98 -2.78 -20.43
CA ARG A 515 26.83 -3.13 -19.57
C ARG A 515 26.33 -1.92 -18.78
N PRO A 516 25.62 -0.96 -19.37
CA PRO A 516 25.38 0.34 -18.74
C PRO A 516 24.40 0.31 -17.54
N TRP A 517 23.79 -0.82 -17.22
CA TRP A 517 22.76 -0.96 -16.19
C TRP A 517 23.38 -1.15 -14.81
N LEU A 518 22.89 -0.43 -13.78
CA LEU A 518 23.37 -0.55 -12.41
C LEU A 518 23.38 -2.01 -11.93
N GLY A 519 22.30 -2.75 -12.18
CA GLY A 519 22.16 -4.15 -11.80
C GLY A 519 23.11 -5.12 -12.49
N ALA A 520 23.88 -4.70 -13.52
CA ALA A 520 25.00 -5.47 -14.07
C ALA A 520 26.36 -5.04 -13.48
N GLN A 521 26.42 -3.84 -12.91
CA GLN A 521 27.63 -3.21 -12.38
C GLN A 521 27.87 -3.56 -10.90
N VAL A 522 26.80 -3.80 -10.13
CA VAL A 522 26.85 -4.07 -8.69
C VAL A 522 26.07 -5.32 -8.30
N THR A 523 26.40 -5.90 -7.15
CA THR A 523 25.60 -6.96 -6.51
C THR A 523 24.55 -6.30 -5.62
N LEU A 524 23.36 -6.09 -6.17
CA LEU A 524 22.29 -5.28 -5.55
C LEU A 524 21.27 -6.15 -4.80
N GLY A 525 20.98 -5.77 -3.56
CA GLY A 525 19.80 -6.21 -2.83
C GLY A 525 18.93 -5.02 -2.45
N ARG A 526 17.62 -5.12 -2.65
CA ARG A 526 16.63 -4.11 -2.25
C ARG A 526 16.02 -4.48 -0.92
N TRP A 527 15.68 -3.51 -0.08
CA TRP A 527 14.89 -3.76 1.12
C TRP A 527 13.83 -2.67 1.31
N PRO A 528 12.54 -3.03 1.34
CA PRO A 528 11.47 -2.04 1.50
C PRO A 528 11.49 -1.47 2.92
N TYR A 529 11.60 -0.15 2.99
CA TYR A 529 11.41 0.61 4.22
C TYR A 529 9.95 1.05 4.29
N LEU A 530 9.19 0.48 5.21
CA LEU A 530 7.80 0.84 5.44
C LEU A 530 7.77 1.80 6.61
N GLY A 531 7.98 3.11 6.39
CA GLY A 531 8.22 4.12 7.44
C GLY A 531 7.18 4.26 8.57
N HIS A 532 6.09 3.49 8.54
CA HIS A 532 5.04 3.41 9.56
C HIS A 532 4.81 2.00 10.13
N ARG A 533 5.59 1.00 9.68
CA ARG A 533 5.47 -0.41 10.05
C ARG A 533 6.85 -0.98 10.37
N SER A 534 6.86 -2.12 11.02
CA SER A 534 8.05 -2.94 11.20
C SER A 534 8.47 -3.57 9.87
N SER A 535 9.72 -3.37 9.47
CA SER A 535 10.39 -4.26 8.51
C SER A 535 11.45 -5.02 9.29
N PRO A 536 11.51 -6.36 9.22
CA PRO A 536 12.62 -7.09 9.80
C PRO A 536 13.93 -6.70 9.09
N THR A 537 15.06 -6.98 9.71
CA THR A 537 16.35 -6.83 9.02
C THR A 537 16.50 -7.93 7.98
N PRO A 538 17.02 -7.61 6.78
CA PRO A 538 17.38 -8.63 5.81
C PRO A 538 18.48 -9.55 6.38
N PRO A 539 18.24 -10.86 6.55
CA PRO A 539 19.27 -11.78 7.01
C PRO A 539 20.42 -11.84 6.00
N ALA A 540 21.65 -11.94 6.51
CA ALA A 540 22.84 -12.16 5.68
C ALA A 540 23.09 -13.65 5.40
N ALA A 541 22.51 -14.56 6.19
CA ALA A 541 22.55 -15.99 5.93
C ALA A 541 21.35 -16.71 6.58
N PHE A 542 21.00 -17.87 6.04
CA PHE A 542 20.17 -18.87 6.72
C PHE A 542 20.37 -20.27 6.10
N ASP A 543 19.99 -21.28 6.88
CA ASP A 543 19.84 -22.64 6.39
C ASP A 543 18.45 -22.85 5.79
N ALA A 544 18.35 -23.66 4.75
CA ALA A 544 17.07 -24.11 4.20
C ALA A 544 17.15 -25.61 3.88
N ALA A 545 16.09 -26.37 4.12
CA ALA A 545 16.05 -27.80 3.88
C ALA A 545 14.76 -28.29 3.21
N LYS A 546 13.69 -27.50 3.28
CA LYS A 546 12.38 -27.86 2.74
C LYS A 546 11.90 -26.83 1.74
N MET A 547 11.43 -27.30 0.60
CA MET A 547 10.83 -26.48 -0.44
C MET A 547 9.34 -26.84 -0.58
N ALA A 548 8.50 -25.83 -0.75
CA ALA A 548 7.13 -25.97 -1.22
C ALA A 548 6.99 -25.24 -2.57
N ILE A 549 6.09 -25.74 -3.40
CA ILE A 549 5.83 -25.23 -4.74
C ILE A 549 4.34 -25.07 -4.96
N VAL A 550 3.94 -23.90 -5.45
CA VAL A 550 2.55 -23.59 -5.85
C VAL A 550 2.53 -23.37 -7.35
N PHE A 551 1.76 -24.18 -8.08
CA PHE A 551 1.49 -23.99 -9.51
C PHE A 551 0.08 -24.48 -9.84
N GLY A 552 -0.60 -23.81 -10.77
CA GLY A 552 -2.00 -24.09 -11.11
C GLY A 552 -2.19 -24.78 -12.45
N THR A 553 -3.08 -25.78 -12.48
CA THR A 553 -3.68 -26.29 -13.70
C THR A 553 -5.01 -25.59 -13.91
N TYR A 554 -5.00 -24.62 -14.83
CA TYR A 554 -6.16 -23.78 -15.14
C TYR A 554 -6.99 -24.38 -16.29
N PRO A 555 -8.27 -23.99 -16.43
CA PRO A 555 -9.07 -24.29 -17.62
C PRO A 555 -8.43 -23.76 -18.91
N ASP A 556 -8.86 -24.32 -20.06
CA ASP A 556 -8.37 -23.96 -21.39
C ASP A 556 -8.37 -22.43 -21.62
N GLY A 557 -7.24 -21.88 -22.05
CA GLY A 557 -7.04 -20.44 -22.29
C GLY A 557 -6.31 -19.68 -21.16
N LEU A 558 -6.22 -20.25 -19.96
CA LEU A 558 -5.42 -19.74 -18.84
C LEU A 558 -4.30 -20.70 -18.41
N ALA A 559 -4.10 -21.80 -19.14
CA ALA A 559 -3.05 -22.77 -18.82
C ALA A 559 -1.66 -22.14 -18.86
N LEU A 560 -0.79 -22.54 -17.90
CA LEU A 560 0.63 -22.20 -17.84
C LEU A 560 1.48 -23.48 -17.94
N PRO A 561 1.64 -24.09 -19.14
CA PRO A 561 2.31 -25.38 -19.27
C PRO A 561 3.77 -25.36 -18.80
N ALA A 562 4.45 -24.22 -18.98
CA ALA A 562 5.83 -24.05 -18.50
C ALA A 562 5.89 -24.00 -16.96
N ALA A 563 4.93 -23.38 -16.28
CA ALA A 563 4.82 -23.39 -14.81
C ALA A 563 4.56 -24.80 -14.27
N GLU A 564 3.72 -25.59 -14.95
CA GLU A 564 3.52 -27.00 -14.57
C GLU A 564 4.79 -27.84 -14.75
N ALA A 565 5.52 -27.64 -15.85
CA ALA A 565 6.78 -28.33 -16.11
C ALA A 565 7.87 -27.92 -15.09
N GLU A 566 7.96 -26.63 -14.78
CA GLU A 566 8.82 -26.06 -13.75
C GLU A 566 8.51 -26.66 -12.38
N GLY A 567 7.23 -26.68 -11.97
CA GLY A 567 6.82 -27.23 -10.69
C GLY A 567 7.21 -28.71 -10.55
N LYS A 568 6.92 -29.52 -11.57
CA LYS A 568 7.31 -30.94 -11.62
C LYS A 568 8.83 -31.13 -11.56
N ALA A 569 9.59 -30.26 -12.21
CA ALA A 569 11.06 -30.31 -12.17
C ALA A 569 11.59 -30.01 -10.76
N LEU A 570 11.06 -28.99 -10.08
CA LEU A 570 11.45 -28.65 -8.71
C LEU A 570 11.06 -29.72 -7.69
N MET A 571 9.88 -30.33 -7.86
CA MET A 571 9.46 -31.51 -7.06
C MET A 571 10.46 -32.66 -7.21
N THR A 572 10.89 -32.93 -8.45
CA THR A 572 11.83 -34.03 -8.74
C THR A 572 13.24 -33.75 -8.23
N LYS A 573 13.72 -32.51 -8.40
CA LYS A 573 15.12 -32.14 -8.12
C LYS A 573 15.39 -31.84 -6.65
N TYR A 574 14.43 -31.23 -5.96
CA TYR A 574 14.60 -30.73 -4.58
C TYR A 574 13.60 -31.30 -3.57
N GLY A 575 12.79 -32.28 -3.98
CA GLY A 575 11.77 -32.87 -3.11
C GLY A 575 10.69 -31.88 -2.70
N ALA A 576 10.40 -30.89 -3.56
CA ALA A 576 9.45 -29.83 -3.24
C ALA A 576 8.04 -30.39 -2.99
N ALA A 577 7.40 -29.96 -1.90
CA ALA A 577 6.02 -30.33 -1.59
C ALA A 577 5.05 -29.49 -2.43
N GLU A 578 4.18 -30.15 -3.20
CA GLU A 578 3.13 -29.47 -3.96
C GLU A 578 2.08 -28.88 -3.01
N VAL A 579 1.79 -27.60 -3.21
CA VAL A 579 0.77 -26.85 -2.49
C VAL A 579 -0.29 -26.43 -3.50
N LEU A 580 -1.54 -26.81 -3.22
CA LEU A 580 -2.67 -26.45 -4.09
C LEU A 580 -2.81 -24.91 -4.14
N PRO A 581 -3.04 -24.29 -5.32
CA PRO A 581 -3.20 -22.84 -5.45
C PRO A 581 -4.58 -22.38 -4.98
N THR A 582 -4.82 -22.46 -3.67
CA THR A 582 -5.95 -21.83 -2.99
C THR A 582 -5.43 -20.95 -1.87
N ILE A 583 -6.17 -19.89 -1.54
CA ILE A 583 -5.80 -18.94 -0.48
C ILE A 583 -5.52 -19.70 0.82
N GLU A 584 -6.41 -20.62 1.21
CA GLU A 584 -6.29 -21.44 2.42
C GLU A 584 -4.95 -22.21 2.48
N LYS A 585 -4.54 -22.86 1.37
CA LYS A 585 -3.34 -23.71 1.37
C LYS A 585 -2.05 -22.91 1.31
N ILE A 586 -2.07 -21.78 0.61
CA ILE A 586 -0.92 -20.88 0.59
C ILE A 586 -0.73 -20.24 1.97
N LEU A 587 -1.80 -19.72 2.60
CA LEU A 587 -1.75 -19.16 3.95
C LEU A 587 -1.32 -20.21 4.98
N ALA A 588 -1.86 -21.43 4.93
CA ALA A 588 -1.43 -22.52 5.80
C ALA A 588 0.06 -22.86 5.66
N THR A 589 0.61 -22.74 4.44
CA THR A 589 2.05 -22.91 4.20
C THR A 589 2.85 -21.76 4.82
N LEU A 590 2.38 -20.52 4.67
CA LEU A 590 2.99 -19.34 5.27
C LEU A 590 2.88 -19.36 6.81
N ASP A 591 1.82 -19.91 7.39
CA ASP A 591 1.66 -20.13 8.84
C ASP A 591 2.48 -21.32 9.37
N GLY A 592 3.10 -22.10 8.47
CA GLY A 592 3.96 -23.23 8.83
C GLY A 592 3.26 -24.57 9.05
N GLU A 593 1.97 -24.69 8.70
CA GLU A 593 1.27 -25.99 8.69
C GLU A 593 1.88 -26.95 7.67
N VAL A 594 2.30 -26.41 6.51
CA VAL A 594 3.14 -27.11 5.54
C VAL A 594 4.59 -26.69 5.79
N PRO A 595 5.48 -27.61 6.25
CA PRO A 595 6.85 -27.24 6.55
C PRO A 595 7.62 -26.84 5.28
N ALA A 596 7.94 -25.56 5.15
CA ALA A 596 8.70 -25.01 4.04
C ALA A 596 9.63 -23.89 4.52
N ASP A 597 10.90 -23.97 4.13
CA ASP A 597 11.87 -22.87 4.28
C ASP A 597 11.93 -22.02 3.00
N VAL A 598 11.62 -22.64 1.86
CA VAL A 598 11.58 -22.03 0.54
C VAL A 598 10.20 -22.23 -0.07
N LEU A 599 9.57 -21.16 -0.55
CA LEU A 599 8.30 -21.20 -1.24
C LEU A 599 8.48 -20.68 -2.66
N HIS A 600 8.27 -21.53 -3.65
CA HIS A 600 8.19 -21.12 -5.05
C HIS A 600 6.72 -20.97 -5.45
N ILE A 601 6.37 -19.89 -6.12
CA ILE A 601 5.02 -19.61 -6.60
C ILE A 601 5.07 -19.32 -8.10
N ALA A 602 4.44 -20.15 -8.91
CA ALA A 602 4.29 -19.98 -10.34
C ALA A 602 2.79 -19.95 -10.72
N LEU A 603 2.20 -18.75 -10.73
CA LEU A 603 0.76 -18.52 -10.94
C LEU A 603 0.56 -17.30 -11.85
N HIS A 604 -0.67 -17.07 -12.31
CA HIS A 604 -1.00 -15.75 -12.84
C HIS A 604 -1.02 -14.73 -11.70
N GLY A 605 -0.48 -13.53 -11.95
CA GLY A 605 -0.82 -12.37 -11.15
C GLY A 605 -1.90 -11.56 -11.84
N ASN A 606 -2.69 -10.81 -11.09
CA ASN A 606 -3.60 -9.81 -11.62
C ASN A 606 -3.55 -8.55 -10.75
N PHE A 607 -3.80 -7.41 -11.37
CA PHE A 607 -4.08 -6.17 -10.65
C PHE A 607 -5.49 -5.73 -11.05
N ASP A 608 -6.21 -5.09 -10.15
CA ASP A 608 -7.50 -4.48 -10.48
C ASP A 608 -7.57 -3.12 -9.80
N ALA A 609 -7.64 -2.05 -10.59
CA ALA A 609 -7.73 -0.69 -10.08
C ALA A 609 -9.03 -0.42 -9.30
N ALA A 610 -10.05 -1.28 -9.44
CA ALA A 610 -11.27 -1.25 -8.65
C ALA A 610 -11.18 -2.06 -7.33
N GLY A 611 -10.10 -2.83 -7.13
CA GLY A 611 -9.71 -3.42 -5.84
C GLY A 611 -10.29 -4.80 -5.50
N TYR A 612 -11.01 -5.48 -6.40
CA TYR A 612 -11.64 -6.76 -6.06
C TYR A 612 -10.88 -7.99 -6.57
N GLN A 613 -9.95 -7.82 -7.52
CA GLN A 613 -9.15 -8.89 -8.11
C GLN A 613 -7.65 -8.57 -8.10
N ASP A 614 -7.17 -7.96 -7.02
CA ASP A 614 -5.76 -7.59 -6.88
C ASP A 614 -4.98 -8.68 -6.14
N GLY A 615 -4.03 -9.36 -6.80
CA GLY A 615 -3.25 -10.44 -6.18
C GLY A 615 -2.81 -11.57 -7.10
N LEU A 616 -2.48 -12.72 -6.49
CA LEU A 616 -2.14 -13.95 -7.22
C LEU A 616 -3.42 -14.73 -7.52
N MET A 617 -3.66 -15.10 -8.77
CA MET A 617 -4.89 -15.79 -9.19
C MET A 617 -4.87 -17.26 -8.77
N MET A 618 -5.90 -17.67 -8.04
CA MET A 618 -6.08 -19.05 -7.58
C MET A 618 -6.56 -19.96 -8.69
N ILE A 619 -6.53 -21.28 -8.45
CA ILE A 619 -6.84 -22.30 -9.46
C ILE A 619 -8.27 -22.25 -10.00
N ASP A 620 -9.21 -21.62 -9.27
CA ASP A 620 -10.59 -21.41 -9.71
C ASP A 620 -10.73 -20.26 -10.72
N GLY A 621 -9.71 -19.40 -10.85
CA GLY A 621 -9.75 -18.19 -11.69
C GLY A 621 -10.67 -17.08 -11.17
N GLU A 622 -11.24 -17.24 -9.97
CA GLU A 622 -12.21 -16.31 -9.37
C GLU A 622 -11.64 -15.63 -8.13
N GLU A 623 -10.80 -16.33 -7.35
CA GLU A 623 -10.16 -15.82 -6.15
C GLU A 623 -8.73 -15.33 -6.39
N TYR A 624 -8.32 -14.32 -5.61
CA TYR A 624 -7.01 -13.70 -5.67
C TYR A 624 -6.42 -13.62 -4.26
N LEU A 625 -5.19 -14.11 -4.08
CA LEU A 625 -4.45 -13.92 -2.84
C LEU A 625 -3.89 -12.50 -2.80
N ALA A 626 -4.47 -11.65 -1.96
CA ALA A 626 -4.07 -10.26 -1.81
C ALA A 626 -2.91 -10.10 -0.80
N PRO A 627 -2.12 -9.02 -0.88
CA PRO A 627 -1.13 -8.70 0.15
C PRO A 627 -1.72 -8.67 1.58
N GLU A 628 -2.96 -8.20 1.73
CA GLU A 628 -3.67 -8.11 3.00
C GLU A 628 -3.94 -9.48 3.63
N ASP A 629 -4.17 -10.52 2.81
CA ASP A 629 -4.32 -11.89 3.29
C ASP A 629 -3.00 -12.40 3.90
N VAL A 630 -1.89 -12.14 3.19
CA VAL A 630 -0.53 -12.48 3.65
C VAL A 630 -0.16 -11.73 4.92
N GLU A 631 -0.55 -10.45 5.03
CA GLU A 631 -0.33 -9.66 6.24
C GLU A 631 -1.09 -10.17 7.48
N GLY A 632 -2.06 -11.07 7.30
CA GLY A 632 -2.76 -11.76 8.38
C GLY A 632 -1.92 -12.82 9.09
N VAL A 633 -0.83 -13.29 8.48
CA VAL A 633 0.12 -14.24 9.08
C VAL A 633 1.00 -13.51 10.10
N GLU A 634 1.04 -13.98 11.35
CA GLU A 634 1.82 -13.31 12.41
C GLU A 634 3.34 -13.44 12.19
N THR A 635 3.81 -14.64 11.87
CA THR A 635 5.23 -14.93 11.60
C THR A 635 5.31 -16.22 10.78
N SER A 636 6.02 -16.16 9.65
CA SER A 636 6.23 -17.28 8.77
C SER A 636 7.56 -17.98 9.01
N PRO A 637 7.62 -19.32 8.93
CA PRO A 637 8.90 -20.04 8.87
C PRO A 637 9.57 -19.93 7.50
N VAL A 638 8.85 -19.52 6.45
CA VAL A 638 9.40 -19.37 5.10
C VAL A 638 10.46 -18.27 5.08
N ARG A 639 11.66 -18.62 4.59
CA ARG A 639 12.85 -17.74 4.57
C ARG A 639 13.14 -17.17 3.19
N LEU A 640 12.84 -17.94 2.14
CA LEU A 640 13.01 -17.52 0.75
C LEU A 640 11.69 -17.70 -0.01
N VAL A 641 11.28 -16.67 -0.74
CA VAL A 641 10.20 -16.78 -1.72
C VAL A 641 10.74 -16.50 -3.12
N PHE A 642 10.37 -17.33 -4.09
CA PHE A 642 10.59 -17.06 -5.50
C PHE A 642 9.25 -16.98 -6.20
N LEU A 643 8.96 -15.84 -6.81
CA LEU A 643 7.66 -15.53 -7.37
C LEU A 643 7.76 -15.40 -8.88
N ASN A 644 7.30 -16.42 -9.59
CA ASN A 644 7.05 -16.46 -11.03
C ASN A 644 5.57 -16.17 -11.30
N ALA A 645 5.11 -14.97 -10.97
CA ALA A 645 3.77 -14.55 -11.29
C ALA A 645 3.78 -13.12 -11.82
N CYS A 646 3.24 -12.91 -13.02
CA CYS A 646 3.12 -11.59 -13.64
C CYS A 646 1.83 -11.44 -14.44
N GLN A 647 1.03 -10.42 -14.13
CA GLN A 647 0.39 -9.60 -15.17
C GLN A 647 0.31 -8.14 -14.74
N VAL A 648 0.36 -7.25 -15.72
CA VAL A 648 -0.11 -5.87 -15.62
C VAL A 648 -1.61 -5.86 -15.92
N ALA A 649 -2.41 -5.30 -15.02
CA ALA A 649 -3.78 -4.97 -15.35
C ALA A 649 -3.85 -3.82 -16.36
N GLN A 650 -4.92 -3.84 -17.13
CA GLN A 650 -5.40 -2.70 -17.89
C GLN A 650 -5.93 -1.61 -16.92
N GLY A 651 -5.06 -0.89 -16.21
CA GLY A 651 -5.50 0.07 -15.18
C GLY A 651 -4.42 1.02 -14.66
N ARG A 652 -4.86 2.15 -14.06
CA ARG A 652 -4.06 3.37 -13.80
C ARG A 652 -3.02 3.29 -12.66
N GLN A 653 -2.85 2.17 -11.95
CA GLN A 653 -1.85 2.04 -10.86
C GLN A 653 -1.22 0.63 -10.74
N VAL A 654 -0.61 0.16 -11.82
CA VAL A 654 0.00 -1.18 -12.04
C VAL A 654 0.95 -1.73 -10.95
N PHE A 655 1.44 -0.93 -10.00
CA PHE A 655 2.54 -1.36 -9.12
C PHE A 655 2.19 -1.57 -7.64
N GLY A 656 0.94 -1.33 -7.23
CA GLY A 656 0.52 -1.50 -5.82
C GLY A 656 0.71 -2.93 -5.29
N THR A 657 0.44 -3.92 -6.13
CA THR A 657 0.31 -5.33 -5.74
C THR A 657 1.62 -6.04 -5.48
N TYR A 658 2.64 -5.90 -6.35
CA TYR A 658 3.90 -6.65 -6.19
C TYR A 658 4.80 -6.04 -5.13
N ALA A 659 4.84 -4.71 -5.08
CA ALA A 659 5.47 -4.04 -3.96
C ALA A 659 4.72 -4.28 -2.66
N GLY A 660 3.38 -4.35 -2.71
CA GLY A 660 2.53 -4.75 -1.59
C GLY A 660 2.79 -6.19 -1.14
N MET A 661 2.86 -7.14 -2.07
CA MET A 661 3.12 -8.56 -1.82
C MET A 661 4.54 -8.77 -1.29
N ALA A 662 5.54 -8.11 -1.89
CA ALA A 662 6.91 -8.13 -1.39
C ALA A 662 7.00 -7.58 0.04
N ALA A 663 6.35 -6.44 0.29
CA ALA A 663 6.26 -5.86 1.62
C ALA A 663 5.54 -6.79 2.61
N ALA A 664 4.43 -7.42 2.21
CA ALA A 664 3.66 -8.34 3.05
C ALA A 664 4.47 -9.60 3.41
N LEU A 665 5.12 -10.24 2.44
CA LEU A 665 5.98 -11.39 2.67
C LEU A 665 7.16 -11.06 3.59
N ILE A 666 7.83 -9.93 3.35
CA ILE A 666 8.94 -9.47 4.20
C ILE A 666 8.45 -9.17 5.61
N LYS A 667 7.28 -8.53 5.77
CA LYS A 667 6.68 -8.21 7.06
C LYS A 667 6.47 -9.45 7.93
N ILE A 668 6.08 -10.57 7.33
CA ILE A 668 5.85 -11.83 8.05
C ILE A 668 7.13 -12.64 8.28
N GLY A 669 8.31 -12.13 7.91
CA GLY A 669 9.60 -12.73 8.25
C GLY A 669 10.36 -13.39 7.09
N VAL A 670 9.88 -13.25 5.85
CA VAL A 670 10.63 -13.71 4.67
C VAL A 670 11.93 -12.92 4.56
N GLY A 671 13.06 -13.64 4.53
CA GLY A 671 14.40 -13.05 4.52
C GLY A 671 14.97 -12.75 3.14
N GLY A 672 14.41 -13.37 2.10
CA GLY A 672 14.74 -13.13 0.71
C GLY A 672 13.55 -13.34 -0.21
N LEU A 673 13.35 -12.47 -1.18
CA LEU A 673 12.32 -12.60 -2.21
C LEU A 673 12.90 -12.27 -3.57
N VAL A 674 12.63 -13.11 -4.56
CA VAL A 674 12.88 -12.82 -5.97
C VAL A 674 11.55 -12.69 -6.68
N ALA A 675 11.31 -11.54 -7.32
CA ALA A 675 10.07 -11.29 -8.03
C ALA A 675 10.30 -10.38 -9.26
N PRO A 676 9.64 -10.66 -10.40
CA PRO A 676 9.65 -9.81 -11.58
C PRO A 676 8.76 -8.57 -11.42
N LEU A 677 9.17 -7.45 -12.05
CA LEU A 677 8.41 -6.19 -12.05
C LEU A 677 7.39 -6.07 -13.19
N TRP A 678 7.52 -6.87 -14.24
CA TRP A 678 6.62 -6.89 -15.41
C TRP A 678 6.50 -8.29 -15.98
N LYS A 679 5.63 -8.48 -16.99
CA LYS A 679 5.39 -9.77 -17.62
C LYS A 679 6.69 -10.36 -18.18
N VAL A 680 6.96 -11.60 -17.80
CA VAL A 680 8.06 -12.41 -18.30
C VAL A 680 7.53 -13.53 -19.19
N ASP A 681 8.35 -14.04 -20.10
CA ASP A 681 8.02 -15.24 -20.87
C ASP A 681 8.09 -16.48 -19.95
N ASP A 682 7.05 -17.31 -19.92
CA ASP A 682 6.96 -18.43 -18.98
C ASP A 682 8.11 -19.44 -19.16
N THR A 683 8.61 -19.66 -20.38
CA THR A 683 9.72 -20.58 -20.63
C THR A 683 11.05 -20.01 -20.15
N VAL A 684 11.22 -18.70 -20.26
CA VAL A 684 12.38 -17.97 -19.73
C VAL A 684 12.32 -17.91 -18.21
N ALA A 685 11.14 -17.69 -17.63
CA ALA A 685 10.89 -17.67 -16.19
C ALA A 685 11.24 -19.03 -15.54
N ALA A 686 10.77 -20.12 -16.13
CA ALA A 686 11.08 -21.48 -15.69
C ALA A 686 12.59 -21.77 -15.73
N ARG A 687 13.27 -21.33 -16.81
CA ARG A 687 14.73 -21.47 -16.92
C ARG A 687 15.47 -20.62 -15.88
N ILE A 688 15.01 -19.40 -15.63
CA ILE A 688 15.60 -18.53 -14.60
C ILE A 688 15.47 -19.17 -13.22
N ALA A 689 14.32 -19.76 -12.88
CA ALA A 689 14.12 -20.42 -11.60
C ALA A 689 15.00 -21.68 -11.44
N ASP A 690 15.11 -22.53 -12.46
CA ASP A 690 15.97 -23.72 -12.37
C ASP A 690 17.45 -23.34 -12.24
N ASP A 691 17.94 -22.39 -13.03
CA ASP A 691 19.31 -21.88 -12.91
C ASP A 691 19.53 -21.25 -11.52
N PHE A 692 18.56 -20.46 -11.03
CA PHE A 692 18.64 -19.78 -9.74
C PHE A 692 18.82 -20.79 -8.61
N TYR A 693 17.96 -21.80 -8.52
CA TYR A 693 18.07 -22.79 -7.46
C TYR A 693 19.33 -23.63 -7.60
N SER A 694 19.73 -23.99 -8.83
CA SER A 694 20.95 -24.75 -9.06
C SER A 694 22.17 -24.01 -8.52
N ASP A 695 22.30 -22.73 -8.82
CA ASP A 695 23.47 -21.94 -8.44
C ASP A 695 23.45 -21.56 -6.95
N VAL A 696 22.28 -21.16 -6.43
CA VAL A 696 22.13 -20.70 -5.04
C VAL A 696 22.17 -21.86 -4.04
N PHE A 697 21.51 -23.00 -4.32
CA PHE A 697 21.55 -24.14 -3.41
C PHE A 697 22.87 -24.90 -3.45
N ALA A 698 23.62 -24.84 -4.56
CA ALA A 698 25.00 -25.29 -4.61
C ALA A 698 25.99 -24.32 -3.94
N ALA A 699 25.50 -23.20 -3.37
CA ALA A 699 26.29 -22.13 -2.74
C ALA A 699 27.39 -21.56 -3.67
N THR A 700 27.17 -21.58 -4.99
CA THR A 700 28.12 -21.04 -5.97
C THR A 700 28.01 -19.52 -6.08
N GLU A 701 26.81 -18.97 -5.88
CA GLU A 701 26.52 -17.54 -5.94
C GLU A 701 25.42 -17.15 -4.93
N THR A 702 25.37 -15.87 -4.55
CA THR A 702 24.22 -15.31 -3.81
C THR A 702 23.07 -14.96 -4.75
N PRO A 703 21.82 -14.87 -4.27
CA PRO A 703 20.68 -14.42 -5.08
C PRO A 703 20.94 -13.10 -5.84
N ALA A 704 21.56 -12.12 -5.18
CA ALA A 704 21.92 -10.85 -5.79
C ALA A 704 22.98 -11.01 -6.90
N SER A 705 23.99 -11.86 -6.69
CA SER A 705 25.04 -12.11 -7.67
C SER A 705 24.50 -12.84 -8.91
N PHE A 706 23.58 -13.79 -8.70
CA PHE A 706 22.89 -14.50 -9.78
C PHE A 706 22.15 -13.52 -10.71
N LEU A 707 21.32 -12.63 -10.15
CA LEU A 707 20.59 -11.66 -10.95
C LEU A 707 21.52 -10.65 -11.64
N ARG A 708 22.63 -10.29 -11.00
CA ARG A 708 23.67 -9.46 -11.63
C ARG A 708 24.27 -10.15 -12.86
N ARG A 709 24.64 -11.42 -12.74
CA ARG A 709 25.19 -12.22 -13.85
C ARG A 709 24.18 -12.33 -15.00
N ARG A 710 22.90 -12.56 -14.71
CA ARG A 710 21.85 -12.56 -15.73
C ARG A 710 21.77 -11.24 -16.48
N ARG A 711 21.83 -10.10 -15.79
CA ARG A 711 21.84 -8.76 -16.43
C ARG A 711 23.13 -8.42 -17.19
N CYS A 712 24.21 -9.17 -16.96
CA CYS A 712 25.40 -9.10 -17.82
C CYS A 712 25.16 -9.79 -19.18
N GLY A 713 24.03 -10.48 -19.38
CA GLY A 713 23.56 -10.95 -20.68
C GLY A 713 23.15 -9.80 -21.62
N GLY A 714 23.16 -10.06 -22.93
CA GLY A 714 22.58 -9.15 -23.93
C GLY A 714 21.06 -9.18 -23.90
N VAL A 715 20.39 -8.12 -24.37
CA VAL A 715 18.93 -8.07 -24.44
C VAL A 715 18.42 -9.07 -25.47
N ASP A 716 19.01 -9.14 -26.68
CA ASP A 716 18.64 -10.09 -27.75
C ASP A 716 17.13 -10.21 -28.05
N GLY A 717 16.40 -9.10 -27.90
CA GLY A 717 14.94 -9.05 -28.05
C GLY A 717 14.16 -9.64 -26.86
N GLU A 718 14.83 -9.98 -25.77
CA GLU A 718 14.28 -10.57 -24.55
C GLU A 718 14.50 -9.65 -23.31
N SER A 719 13.42 -9.29 -22.61
CA SER A 719 13.46 -8.42 -21.43
C SER A 719 13.39 -9.14 -20.09
N SER A 720 13.01 -10.43 -20.04
CA SER A 720 12.68 -11.13 -18.79
C SER A 720 13.82 -11.11 -17.77
N GLN A 721 15.07 -11.21 -18.21
CA GLN A 721 16.24 -11.15 -17.32
C GLN A 721 16.39 -9.80 -16.58
N PHE A 722 15.80 -8.73 -17.11
CA PHE A 722 15.82 -7.40 -16.52
C PHE A 722 14.65 -7.16 -15.55
N ALA A 723 13.61 -7.97 -15.64
CA ALA A 723 12.38 -7.85 -14.84
C ALA A 723 12.59 -8.22 -13.36
N TYR A 724 13.42 -9.22 -13.07
CA TYR A 724 13.56 -9.80 -11.72
C TYR A 724 14.32 -8.89 -10.75
N VAL A 725 13.69 -8.53 -9.65
CA VAL A 725 14.29 -7.83 -8.51
C VAL A 725 14.52 -8.81 -7.37
N PHE A 726 15.62 -8.62 -6.64
CA PHE A 726 15.88 -9.33 -5.40
C PHE A 726 15.70 -8.41 -4.21
N PHE A 727 14.75 -8.77 -3.34
CA PHE A 727 14.57 -8.16 -2.04
C PHE A 727 15.31 -9.00 -0.99
N GLY A 728 16.35 -8.45 -0.39
CA GLY A 728 17.19 -9.16 0.57
C GLY A 728 18.56 -8.52 0.73
N HIS A 729 19.36 -9.09 1.63
CA HIS A 729 20.73 -8.64 1.82
C HIS A 729 21.58 -9.01 0.58
N PRO A 730 22.40 -8.12 -0.01
CA PRO A 730 23.17 -8.43 -1.23
C PRO A 730 24.16 -9.60 -1.06
N ARG A 731 24.56 -9.88 0.19
CA ARG A 731 25.41 -11.02 0.56
C ARG A 731 24.64 -12.21 1.13
N LEU A 732 23.32 -12.29 0.94
CA LEU A 732 22.52 -13.40 1.48
C LEU A 732 23.10 -14.75 1.03
N ALA A 733 23.61 -15.51 1.99
CA ALA A 733 24.10 -16.87 1.81
C ALA A 733 23.05 -17.88 2.24
N ILE A 734 22.69 -18.80 1.35
CA ILE A 734 21.70 -19.84 1.62
C ILE A 734 22.42 -21.18 1.63
N THR A 735 22.39 -21.86 2.77
CA THR A 735 22.95 -23.21 2.88
C THR A 735 21.81 -24.22 2.72
N TRP A 736 21.74 -24.85 1.55
CA TRP A 736 20.73 -25.88 1.29
C TRP A 736 21.14 -27.21 1.91
N LYS A 737 20.27 -27.78 2.74
CA LYS A 737 20.43 -29.04 3.48
C LYS A 737 19.37 -30.08 3.10
N GLY A 738 18.55 -29.78 2.09
CA GLY A 738 17.47 -30.64 1.63
C GLY A 738 17.90 -31.64 0.56
N GLU A 739 16.91 -32.35 0.00
CA GLU A 739 17.14 -33.27 -1.12
C GLU A 739 17.70 -32.53 -2.35
N GLY A 740 18.51 -33.23 -3.15
CA GLY A 740 19.19 -32.64 -4.32
C GLY A 740 20.38 -31.72 -4.00
N GLY A 741 20.73 -31.53 -2.73
CA GLY A 741 21.81 -30.62 -2.29
C GLY A 741 23.25 -31.16 -2.38
N HIS A 742 23.45 -32.40 -2.81
CA HIS A 742 24.79 -32.94 -3.00
C HIS A 742 25.24 -32.75 -4.45
N GLY A 743 26.12 -31.79 -4.65
CA GLY A 743 27.10 -31.88 -5.71
C GLY A 743 27.92 -33.15 -5.50
N GLU A 744 27.58 -34.22 -6.23
CA GLU A 744 28.60 -35.18 -6.64
C GLU A 744 29.63 -34.36 -7.42
N LEU A 745 30.75 -34.08 -6.77
CA LEU A 745 32.00 -33.68 -7.41
C LEU A 745 32.34 -34.77 -8.44
N PHE A 746 31.87 -34.62 -9.67
CA PHE A 746 32.41 -35.37 -10.79
C PHE A 746 33.92 -35.05 -10.85
N PRO A 747 34.81 -36.06 -10.84
CA PRO A 747 36.23 -35.84 -10.69
C PRO A 747 36.83 -35.16 -11.93
N ARG A 748 37.37 -33.95 -11.69
CA ARG A 748 38.35 -33.13 -12.45
C ARG A 748 38.42 -33.26 -13.97
#